data_AF-A0A5S3UGG8-F1
#
_entry.id   AF-A0A5S3UGG8-F1
#
_cell.length_a   1.000
_cell.length_b   1.000
_cell.length_c   1.000
_cell.angle_alpha   90.00
_cell.angle_beta   90.00
_cell.angle_gamma   90.00
#
_symmetry.space_group_name_H-M   'P 1'
#
loop_
_entity.id
_entity.type
_entity.pdbx_description
1 polymer ?
#
loop_
_entity_poly.entity_id
_entity_poly.type
_entity_poly.pdbx_seq_one_letter_code
_entity_poly.pdbx_strand_id
1 'polypeptide(L)'
;MSLWPTLSFDVITAVSTMVETVDNVEHKENLLSGLSRFTPYMQYKMAKQYLAKVQQHNDVWYKDEPINPSDEANAWFYDVLKNAEYRIDVSFFKLSKPAKSALKKVHNNNHHNYIVRDLISSNRKASIQASFVRRTAETLSFTEKQREVFAQKKLQPSSDETAFLQKLVGGEVTSSVRSIIDAIDDTAEKEFVYKCLSKVPKPLQMRVAKRFIDKYEPSIKRYKQKCNETTEQYTDRIALQSAELYQFDGTTKKPTNTNIFDSIRDHRNANQWLLRTIKTLKPRLTILKQITDSMPLPWHILANVDKTKKHAEVLAREVTDILNDLRIENPSWGALDKFDVISQYAENFGVTLFAAEKGIYLTEPDAEVSLLKAQCYKWWGRKLKNIRRRYLEHLEIATGEVGKDLFAKYDKKKGTKAVRKGINAYCSYQALNEYKADRERGKRYLESLELVNEQNDVISLMKAVEAGIANPENMRNELMLRIRETEELADEMGYVGGFYNITAPSRFHANSPKWDGSTPKDASNYLNKLYSQARAKLDRLEIPYFGVRVAEPHADGCTHWHMLLWMPARYYDKVNHLLRRYFTRDDREVFFQRFKNRKHYRRKYKHNRKIWGLNKSKGIYTKAPVKNYFPSSPRYTAMKMEPAKIGKDGKRIGGAAAYIAKYVSKNIDGFGLANEYDAETGEKFTQSALVNPVKAWASTWGIRQFQFQKSPAITIWRELRRVREEIQGNEELEQVRKAADQGDFKTFVTLMGGFGIGRNARFKPVYEYTEYGNQYAECVKRIKGIEDLHEPCTLITRVHTWQKQIIGTAAANDNTAVNGVQDANNVGSADLSWSSGNNCTPCTVGDRDELLLDMIGFTKKQIEKVKKDLLAGKRIRRNGQIYLIRNGNLLILDEEKQLIEHRKQAVDSIALTEMQKQQKLAGDQHSELSKASLYDFAPEHVKQLKNGGNVVIGNRVYYMQGHELHSFEKLDLNKQRPAGNTTPTEKHYQYARELYDLANSYAKLDGRAMPSDTQFKKGHADIIGDLDLARLVLAGEATAVSDNDWWALDLMA
;
A
#
# COMPACT_ATOMS: atom_id res chain seq x y z
N MET A 1 -59.94 21.75 -5.69
CA MET A 1 -60.73 22.37 -4.61
C MET A 1 -60.46 21.57 -3.35
N SER A 2 -59.43 21.88 -2.55
CA SER A 2 -59.50 22.87 -1.46
C SER A 2 -60.82 22.72 -0.68
N LEU A 3 -60.83 22.27 0.57
CA LEU A 3 -60.17 22.94 1.68
C LEU A 3 -59.78 21.95 2.78
N TRP A 4 -58.61 22.22 3.32
CA TRP A 4 -58.01 21.61 4.49
C TRP A 4 -58.96 21.65 5.71
N PRO A 5 -58.91 20.66 6.60
CA PRO A 5 -59.41 20.84 7.96
C PRO A 5 -58.37 21.66 8.73
N THR A 6 -58.64 22.96 8.88
CA THR A 6 -57.95 23.86 9.82
C THR A 6 -57.97 23.24 11.22
N LEU A 7 -56.79 22.87 11.72
CA LEU A 7 -56.59 22.41 13.09
C LEU A 7 -56.81 23.58 14.05
N SER A 8 -57.62 23.30 15.06
CA SER A 8 -58.33 24.22 15.95
C SER A 8 -57.49 25.08 16.90
N PHE A 9 -56.17 25.13 16.77
CA PHE A 9 -55.33 25.70 17.84
C PHE A 9 -55.03 27.20 17.65
N ASP A 10 -54.74 27.68 16.43
CA ASP A 10 -54.32 29.09 16.23
C ASP A 10 -55.50 30.07 16.09
N VAL A 11 -56.68 29.56 15.73
CA VAL A 11 -57.86 30.39 15.52
C VAL A 11 -58.52 30.81 16.84
N ILE A 12 -58.48 29.95 17.85
CA ILE A 12 -59.09 30.21 19.17
C ILE A 12 -58.32 31.32 19.90
N THR A 13 -57.01 31.36 19.75
CA THR A 13 -56.16 32.42 20.31
C THR A 13 -56.41 33.75 19.59
N ALA A 14 -56.42 33.77 18.25
CA ALA A 14 -56.71 34.98 17.48
C ALA A 14 -58.12 35.55 17.76
N VAL A 15 -59.14 34.69 17.88
CA VAL A 15 -60.50 35.10 18.27
C VAL A 15 -60.53 35.64 19.70
N SER A 16 -59.80 35.03 20.64
CA SER A 16 -59.71 35.54 22.02
C SER A 16 -59.06 36.92 22.06
N THR A 17 -57.97 37.15 21.33
CA THR A 17 -57.32 38.47 21.27
C THR A 17 -58.20 39.53 20.60
N MET A 18 -58.99 39.16 19.59
CA MET A 18 -59.95 40.05 18.92
C MET A 18 -61.16 40.40 19.80
N VAL A 19 -61.63 39.46 20.63
CA VAL A 19 -62.76 39.70 21.55
C VAL A 19 -62.32 40.45 22.81
N GLU A 20 -61.02 40.42 23.14
CA GLU A 20 -60.44 41.23 24.22
C GLU A 20 -60.45 42.73 23.94
N THR A 21 -60.54 43.17 22.69
CA THR A 21 -60.60 44.59 22.31
C THR A 21 -62.01 45.21 22.36
N VAL A 22 -63.02 44.46 22.81
CA VAL A 22 -64.39 44.97 23.01
C VAL A 22 -64.53 45.45 24.46
N ASP A 23 -64.69 46.77 24.63
CA ASP A 23 -64.68 47.39 25.96
C ASP A 23 -65.92 47.06 26.83
N ASN A 24 -67.04 46.67 26.22
CA ASN A 24 -68.26 46.29 26.96
C ASN A 24 -68.21 44.81 27.39
N VAL A 25 -68.16 44.59 28.70
CA VAL A 25 -68.01 43.28 29.36
C VAL A 25 -69.18 42.33 29.07
N GLU A 26 -70.41 42.82 29.00
CA GLU A 26 -71.60 41.99 28.79
C GLU A 26 -71.70 41.48 27.34
N HIS A 27 -71.31 42.32 26.37
CA HIS A 27 -71.21 41.90 24.97
C HIS A 27 -70.07 40.90 24.74
N LYS A 28 -68.94 41.07 25.45
CA LYS A 28 -67.78 40.19 25.38
C LYS A 28 -68.11 38.76 25.80
N GLU A 29 -68.83 38.59 26.92
CA GLU A 29 -69.23 37.27 27.41
C GLU A 29 -70.27 36.60 26.50
N ASN A 30 -71.23 37.37 25.97
CA ASN A 30 -72.21 36.86 25.01
C ASN A 30 -71.55 36.40 23.69
N LEU A 31 -70.54 37.12 23.20
CA LEU A 31 -69.82 36.74 21.98
C LEU A 31 -69.04 35.43 22.18
N LEU A 32 -68.33 35.29 23.29
CA LEU A 32 -67.55 34.07 23.60
C LEU A 32 -68.46 32.85 23.76
N SER A 33 -69.59 33.02 24.45
CA SER A 33 -70.62 31.98 24.61
C SER A 33 -71.23 31.56 23.26
N GLY A 34 -71.60 32.53 22.42
CA GLY A 34 -72.20 32.26 21.10
C GLY A 34 -71.23 31.64 20.09
N LEU A 35 -69.98 32.13 20.05
CA LEU A 35 -68.96 31.66 19.10
C LEU A 35 -68.49 30.23 19.40
N SER A 36 -68.49 29.82 20.67
CA SER A 36 -68.07 28.47 21.11
C SER A 36 -68.78 27.30 20.38
N ARG A 37 -69.94 27.56 19.78
CA ARG A 37 -70.79 26.59 19.06
C ARG A 37 -70.41 26.36 17.60
N PHE A 38 -69.53 27.20 17.04
CA PHE A 38 -69.13 27.14 15.62
C PHE A 38 -67.72 26.56 15.46
N THR A 39 -67.38 26.12 14.25
CA THR A 39 -66.01 25.63 13.96
C THR A 39 -64.99 26.77 14.06
N PRO A 40 -63.72 26.48 14.39
CA PRO A 40 -62.71 27.53 14.66
C PRO A 40 -62.64 28.58 13.54
N TYR A 41 -62.59 28.15 12.28
CA TYR A 41 -62.57 29.07 11.13
C TYR A 41 -63.81 29.96 11.02
N MET A 42 -65.00 29.48 11.38
CA MET A 42 -66.21 30.31 11.44
C MET A 42 -66.22 31.25 12.64
N GLN A 43 -65.61 30.85 13.77
CA GLN A 43 -65.43 31.73 14.93
C GLN A 43 -64.59 32.96 14.56
N TYR A 44 -63.50 32.78 13.80
CA TYR A 44 -62.66 33.87 13.29
C TYR A 44 -63.40 34.77 12.31
N LYS A 45 -64.10 34.20 11.35
CA LYS A 45 -64.84 34.96 10.33
C LYS A 45 -65.98 35.78 10.95
N MET A 46 -66.70 35.24 11.93
CA MET A 46 -67.79 35.95 12.62
C MET A 46 -67.28 37.00 13.61
N ALA A 47 -66.20 36.73 14.35
CA ALA A 47 -65.56 37.73 15.22
C ALA A 47 -65.04 38.93 14.42
N LYS A 48 -64.39 38.68 13.26
CA LYS A 48 -63.92 39.74 12.34
C LYS A 48 -65.06 40.58 11.75
N GLN A 49 -66.18 39.96 11.37
CA GLN A 49 -67.37 40.69 10.87
C GLN A 49 -68.10 41.49 11.95
N TYR A 50 -68.13 41.00 13.18
CA TYR A 50 -68.74 41.70 14.32
C TYR A 50 -67.93 42.95 14.71
N LEU A 51 -66.61 42.83 14.82
CA LEU A 51 -65.71 43.95 15.15
C LEU A 51 -65.68 45.03 14.06
N ALA A 52 -65.76 44.65 12.78
CA ALA A 52 -65.85 45.58 11.65
C ALA A 52 -67.15 46.43 11.65
N LYS A 53 -68.19 46.02 12.39
CA LYS A 53 -69.45 46.78 12.53
C LYS A 53 -69.47 47.68 13.77
N VAL A 54 -68.67 47.39 14.80
CA VAL A 54 -68.75 48.04 16.12
C VAL A 54 -67.62 49.06 16.32
N GLN A 55 -66.45 48.88 15.71
CA GLN A 55 -65.31 49.81 15.83
C GLN A 55 -65.10 50.61 14.54
N GLN A 56 -65.30 51.93 14.60
CA GLN A 56 -65.04 52.88 13.50
C GLN A 56 -63.64 53.51 13.59
N HIS A 57 -62.60 52.73 13.87
CA HIS A 57 -61.22 53.22 13.80
C HIS A 57 -60.47 52.63 12.61
N ASN A 58 -59.83 53.51 11.84
CA ASN A 58 -59.44 53.23 10.46
C ASN A 58 -58.15 52.44 10.28
N ASP A 59 -57.31 52.30 11.32
CA ASP A 59 -55.99 51.66 11.25
C ASP A 59 -55.93 50.40 12.11
N VAL A 60 -56.37 49.26 11.57
CA VAL A 60 -56.15 47.96 12.21
C VAL A 60 -55.60 46.94 11.21
N TRP A 61 -54.54 46.24 11.63
CA TRP A 61 -53.66 45.38 10.82
C TRP A 61 -54.33 44.21 10.07
N TYR A 62 -55.58 43.86 10.40
CA TYR A 62 -56.30 42.73 9.80
C TYR A 62 -57.15 43.09 8.57
N LYS A 63 -57.20 44.37 8.16
CA LYS A 63 -57.96 44.83 6.97
C LYS A 63 -57.36 44.35 5.64
N ASP A 64 -56.04 44.21 5.58
CA ASP A 64 -55.30 44.00 4.32
C ASP A 64 -54.91 42.54 4.07
N GLU A 65 -55.34 41.60 4.91
CA GLU A 65 -55.06 40.18 4.70
C GLU A 65 -56.03 39.49 3.71
N PRO A 66 -55.52 38.83 2.66
CA PRO A 66 -56.32 37.98 1.78
C PRO A 66 -56.73 36.67 2.48
N ILE A 67 -57.93 36.20 2.13
CA ILE A 67 -58.72 35.21 2.89
C ILE A 67 -58.17 33.76 2.85
N ASN A 68 -56.99 33.49 2.28
CA ASN A 68 -56.44 32.13 2.17
C ASN A 68 -54.90 32.12 2.08
N PRO A 69 -54.15 31.40 2.94
CA PRO A 69 -52.69 31.39 2.89
C PRO A 69 -52.13 30.34 1.89
N SER A 70 -51.20 30.78 1.03
CA SER A 70 -50.47 29.97 0.04
C SER A 70 -49.24 29.29 0.65
N ASP A 71 -48.57 28.45 -0.16
CA ASP A 71 -47.32 27.75 0.16
C ASP A 71 -46.17 28.66 0.66
N GLU A 72 -46.27 29.97 0.44
CA GLU A 72 -45.31 30.96 0.92
C GLU A 72 -45.39 31.19 2.44
N ALA A 73 -46.58 31.05 3.05
CA ALA A 73 -46.73 31.11 4.51
C ALA A 73 -46.12 29.87 5.20
N ASN A 74 -46.19 28.70 4.55
CA ASN A 74 -45.55 27.47 5.02
C ASN A 74 -44.02 27.53 4.86
N ALA A 75 -43.51 28.16 3.80
CA ALA A 75 -42.08 28.44 3.63
C ALA A 75 -41.55 29.41 4.69
N TRP A 76 -42.32 30.45 5.04
CA TRP A 76 -42.01 31.37 6.13
C TRP A 76 -42.02 30.67 7.50
N PHE A 77 -43.05 29.85 7.81
CA PHE A 77 -43.13 29.09 9.06
C PHE A 77 -42.04 28.02 9.18
N TYR A 78 -41.63 27.42 8.06
CA TYR A 78 -40.47 26.54 7.99
C TYR A 78 -39.18 27.26 8.38
N ASP A 79 -38.99 28.51 7.92
CA ASP A 79 -37.79 29.30 8.21
C ASP A 79 -37.79 29.82 9.67
N VAL A 80 -38.97 30.05 10.26
CA VAL A 80 -39.14 30.34 11.69
C VAL A 80 -38.81 29.11 12.56
N LEU A 81 -39.29 27.92 12.21
CA LEU A 81 -39.02 26.68 12.96
C LEU A 81 -37.58 26.17 12.83
N LYS A 82 -36.92 26.44 11.71
CA LYS A 82 -35.50 26.15 11.49
C LYS A 82 -34.59 26.86 12.51
N ASN A 83 -35.08 27.97 13.08
CA ASN A 83 -34.36 28.79 14.05
C ASN A 83 -34.92 28.66 15.49
N ALA A 84 -35.86 27.75 15.75
CA ALA A 84 -36.47 27.58 17.07
C ALA A 84 -35.59 26.71 18.00
N GLU A 85 -35.03 27.30 19.06
CA GLU A 85 -34.18 26.62 20.05
C GLU A 85 -34.94 25.64 20.99
N TYR A 86 -36.27 25.61 20.93
CA TYR A 86 -37.13 24.91 21.89
C TYR A 86 -37.64 23.54 21.38
N ARG A 87 -37.85 22.62 22.33
CA ARG A 87 -38.21 21.22 22.07
C ARG A 87 -39.70 21.07 21.74
N ILE A 88 -40.01 20.39 20.64
CA ILE A 88 -41.39 20.13 20.18
C ILE A 88 -42.12 19.25 21.20
N ASP A 89 -43.25 19.71 21.74
CA ASP A 89 -44.07 18.90 22.62
C ASP A 89 -44.84 17.83 21.83
N VAL A 90 -44.63 16.57 22.20
CA VAL A 90 -45.19 15.39 21.52
C VAL A 90 -46.45 14.84 22.18
N SER A 91 -46.91 15.48 23.26
CA SER A 91 -48.13 15.15 23.99
C SER A 91 -49.35 15.16 23.06
N PHE A 92 -49.45 16.15 22.16
CA PHE A 92 -50.57 16.35 21.23
C PHE A 92 -50.51 15.50 19.94
N PHE A 93 -49.40 14.83 19.61
CA PHE A 93 -49.31 13.99 18.39
C PHE A 93 -49.83 12.55 18.61
N LYS A 94 -50.44 11.95 17.57
CA LYS A 94 -50.93 10.53 17.56
C LYS A 94 -49.79 9.51 17.40
N LEU A 95 -48.78 9.59 18.26
CA LEU A 95 -47.66 8.63 18.33
C LEU A 95 -47.95 7.54 19.37
N SER A 96 -47.38 6.35 19.15
CA SER A 96 -47.48 5.25 20.13
C SER A 96 -46.89 5.64 21.49
N LYS A 97 -47.50 5.16 22.59
CA LYS A 97 -46.99 5.41 23.96
C LYS A 97 -45.49 5.08 24.12
N PRO A 98 -44.96 3.96 23.57
CA PRO A 98 -43.53 3.67 23.63
C PRO A 98 -42.67 4.64 22.81
N ALA A 99 -43.18 5.19 21.70
CA ALA A 99 -42.46 6.18 20.91
C ALA A 99 -42.37 7.52 21.64
N LYS A 100 -43.47 7.98 22.29
CA LYS A 100 -43.44 9.18 23.15
C LYS A 100 -42.43 9.03 24.30
N SER A 101 -42.37 7.85 24.92
CA SER A 101 -41.37 7.55 25.96
C SER A 101 -39.94 7.54 25.41
N ALA A 102 -39.70 6.95 24.24
CA ALA A 102 -38.37 6.97 23.60
C ALA A 102 -37.95 8.40 23.20
N LEU A 103 -38.88 9.20 22.69
CA LEU A 103 -38.65 10.59 22.31
C LEU A 103 -38.28 11.47 23.51
N LYS A 104 -38.87 11.23 24.69
CA LYS A 104 -38.46 11.91 25.93
C LYS A 104 -36.99 11.66 26.28
N LYS A 105 -36.43 10.50 25.93
CA LYS A 105 -35.02 10.13 26.19
C LYS A 105 -34.02 10.73 25.18
N VAL A 106 -34.48 11.39 24.12
CA VAL A 106 -33.59 12.10 23.18
C VAL A 106 -33.23 13.45 23.79
N HIS A 107 -31.98 13.63 24.22
CA HIS A 107 -31.56 14.81 24.97
C HIS A 107 -31.27 16.05 24.10
N ASN A 108 -30.88 15.87 22.83
CA ASN A 108 -30.66 16.99 21.90
C ASN A 108 -32.01 17.41 21.29
N ASN A 109 -32.39 18.68 21.49
CA ASN A 109 -33.66 19.25 21.02
C ASN A 109 -33.78 19.21 19.49
N ASN A 110 -32.69 19.45 18.75
CA ASN A 110 -32.71 19.43 17.28
C ASN A 110 -32.94 18.01 16.74
N HIS A 111 -32.29 17.02 17.36
CA HIS A 111 -32.52 15.61 17.03
C HIS A 111 -33.92 15.15 17.40
N HIS A 112 -34.39 15.55 18.58
CA HIS A 112 -35.76 15.28 19.01
C HIS A 112 -36.75 15.83 17.98
N ASN A 113 -36.60 17.11 17.62
CA ASN A 113 -37.48 17.80 16.69
C ASN A 113 -37.44 17.19 15.29
N TYR A 114 -36.24 16.82 14.80
CA TYR A 114 -36.08 16.14 13.51
C TYR A 114 -36.76 14.76 13.48
N ILE A 115 -36.56 13.94 14.52
CA ILE A 115 -37.14 12.59 14.58
C ILE A 115 -38.66 12.67 14.72
N VAL A 116 -39.17 13.62 15.50
CA VAL A 116 -40.63 13.89 15.60
C VAL A 116 -41.19 14.26 14.24
N ARG A 117 -40.50 15.16 13.52
CA ARG A 117 -40.89 15.57 12.17
C ARG A 117 -40.92 14.39 11.20
N ASP A 118 -39.87 13.57 11.17
CA ASP A 118 -39.78 12.43 10.25
C ASP A 118 -40.82 11.34 10.59
N LEU A 119 -41.07 11.10 11.87
CA LEU A 119 -42.14 10.19 12.30
C LEU A 119 -43.52 10.63 11.82
N ILE A 120 -43.79 11.94 11.84
CA ILE A 120 -45.06 12.53 11.43
C ILE A 120 -45.17 12.51 9.89
N SER A 121 -44.12 12.86 9.16
CA SER A 121 -44.14 12.89 7.69
C SER A 121 -44.17 11.50 7.06
N SER A 122 -43.49 10.52 7.67
CA SER A 122 -43.41 9.16 7.12
C SER A 122 -44.57 8.24 7.51
N ASN A 123 -45.49 8.71 8.36
CA ASN A 123 -46.70 8.01 8.82
C ASN A 123 -46.48 6.52 9.18
N ARG A 124 -45.38 6.23 9.89
CA ARG A 124 -44.96 4.85 10.19
C ARG A 124 -45.91 4.16 11.18
N LYS A 125 -46.15 2.86 10.99
CA LYS A 125 -47.00 2.03 11.87
C LYS A 125 -46.54 2.10 13.33
N ALA A 126 -47.51 2.19 14.25
CA ALA A 126 -47.28 2.38 15.70
C ALA A 126 -46.28 1.38 16.33
N SER A 127 -46.25 0.12 15.85
CA SER A 127 -45.37 -0.94 16.37
C SER A 127 -43.88 -0.68 16.16
N ILE A 128 -43.49 0.07 15.12
CA ILE A 128 -42.09 0.30 14.76
C ILE A 128 -41.57 1.70 15.15
N GLN A 129 -42.45 2.63 15.49
CA GLN A 129 -42.11 4.03 15.79
C GLN A 129 -41.08 4.15 16.91
N ALA A 130 -41.21 3.37 18.00
CA ALA A 130 -40.30 3.46 19.14
C ALA A 130 -38.89 2.93 18.85
N SER A 131 -38.79 1.87 18.03
CA SER A 131 -37.50 1.34 17.57
C SER A 131 -36.81 2.33 16.63
N PHE A 132 -37.59 2.92 15.72
CA PHE A 132 -37.14 3.97 14.82
C PHE A 132 -36.56 5.16 15.58
N VAL A 133 -37.28 5.69 16.58
CA VAL A 133 -36.79 6.82 17.40
C VAL A 133 -35.42 6.52 18.01
N ARG A 134 -35.24 5.34 18.62
CA ARG A 134 -33.97 4.99 19.27
C ARG A 134 -32.84 4.89 18.25
N ARG A 135 -33.06 4.18 17.15
CA ARG A 135 -32.04 3.96 16.12
C ARG A 135 -31.66 5.25 15.40
N THR A 136 -32.63 6.09 15.09
CA THR A 136 -32.39 7.38 14.42
C THR A 136 -31.72 8.37 15.38
N ALA A 137 -32.10 8.40 16.67
CA ALA A 137 -31.42 9.22 17.67
C ALA A 137 -29.97 8.79 17.91
N GLU A 138 -29.69 7.49 17.99
CA GLU A 138 -28.32 6.96 18.09
C GLU A 138 -27.49 7.31 16.85
N THR A 139 -28.08 7.18 15.66
CA THR A 139 -27.41 7.47 14.39
C THR A 139 -27.09 8.96 14.26
N LEU A 140 -28.06 9.83 14.57
CA LEU A 140 -27.90 11.28 14.54
C LEU A 140 -26.88 11.77 15.58
N SER A 141 -26.92 11.22 16.80
CA SER A 141 -25.90 11.53 17.82
C SER A 141 -24.50 11.06 17.42
N PHE A 142 -24.39 9.92 16.73
CA PHE A 142 -23.12 9.43 16.22
C PHE A 142 -22.59 10.32 15.08
N THR A 143 -23.44 10.78 14.15
CA THR A 143 -23.04 11.68 13.07
C THR A 143 -22.75 13.10 13.53
N GLU A 144 -23.45 13.63 14.53
CA GLU A 144 -23.09 14.90 15.18
C GLU A 144 -21.73 14.80 15.86
N LYS A 145 -21.46 13.75 16.66
CA LYS A 145 -20.14 13.54 17.27
C LYS A 145 -19.02 13.44 16.22
N GLN A 146 -19.28 12.80 15.08
CA GLN A 146 -18.34 12.79 13.96
C GLN A 146 -18.13 14.20 13.42
N ARG A 147 -19.21 14.96 13.17
CA ARG A 147 -19.16 16.33 12.63
C ARG A 147 -18.50 17.31 13.59
N GLU A 148 -18.73 17.24 14.89
CA GLU A 148 -18.04 18.05 15.91
C GLU A 148 -16.54 17.74 15.93
N VAL A 149 -16.15 16.46 15.82
CA VAL A 149 -14.75 16.05 15.68
C VAL A 149 -14.13 16.59 14.38
N PHE A 150 -14.90 16.71 13.30
CA PHE A 150 -14.45 17.31 12.03
C PHE A 150 -14.48 18.84 12.02
N ALA A 151 -15.40 19.47 12.77
CA ALA A 151 -15.56 20.93 12.87
C ALA A 151 -14.52 21.54 13.83
N GLN A 152 -14.21 20.86 14.93
CA GLN A 152 -13.07 21.21 15.80
C GLN A 152 -11.73 21.14 15.05
N LYS A 153 -11.64 20.33 13.99
CA LYS A 153 -10.47 20.30 13.10
C LYS A 153 -10.42 21.43 12.07
N LYS A 154 -11.52 22.15 11.82
CA LYS A 154 -11.65 23.10 10.71
C LYS A 154 -11.58 24.58 11.13
N LEU A 155 -11.66 24.88 12.43
CA LEU A 155 -11.76 26.24 12.97
C LEU A 155 -10.49 26.76 13.66
N GLN A 156 -9.33 26.13 13.42
CA GLN A 156 -8.06 26.71 13.84
C GLN A 156 -7.29 27.22 12.61
N PRO A 157 -6.89 28.51 12.56
CA PRO A 157 -5.94 28.98 11.57
C PRO A 157 -4.61 28.23 11.71
N SER A 158 -3.86 28.20 10.62
CA SER A 158 -2.69 27.37 10.28
C SER A 158 -1.45 27.43 11.22
N SER A 159 -1.58 27.91 12.46
CA SER A 159 -0.57 27.77 13.51
C SER A 159 -0.87 26.60 14.46
N ASP A 160 -2.13 26.18 14.55
CA ASP A 160 -2.60 25.32 15.62
C ASP A 160 -2.97 23.90 15.15
N GLU A 161 -2.96 23.58 13.86
CA GLU A 161 -3.00 22.17 13.42
C GLU A 161 -1.74 21.44 13.91
N THR A 162 -0.57 22.09 13.84
CA THR A 162 0.66 21.68 14.51
C THR A 162 0.50 21.59 16.03
N ALA A 163 -0.26 22.48 16.68
CA ALA A 163 -0.47 22.48 18.13
C ALA A 163 -1.53 21.48 18.63
N PHE A 164 -2.55 21.19 17.85
CA PHE A 164 -3.57 20.15 18.08
C PHE A 164 -3.01 18.76 17.77
N LEU A 165 -2.20 18.66 16.70
CA LEU A 165 -1.38 17.49 16.41
C LEU A 165 -0.31 17.29 17.51
N GLN A 166 0.29 18.36 18.05
CA GLN A 166 1.13 18.32 19.26
C GLN A 166 0.34 17.95 20.53
N LYS A 167 -0.93 18.36 20.70
CA LYS A 167 -1.81 17.94 21.81
C LYS A 167 -2.14 16.44 21.78
N LEU A 168 -2.15 15.82 20.59
CA LEU A 168 -2.33 14.36 20.41
C LEU A 168 -1.00 13.58 20.42
N VAL A 169 0.13 14.25 20.24
CA VAL A 169 1.48 13.75 20.50
C VAL A 169 1.81 14.01 21.97
N GLY A 170 1.29 13.16 22.86
CA GLY A 170 1.86 12.98 24.20
C GLY A 170 2.24 14.26 24.97
N GLY A 171 1.35 15.25 25.00
CA GLY A 171 1.56 16.48 25.79
C GLY A 171 1.19 16.29 27.26
N GLU A 172 0.14 15.51 27.54
CA GLU A 172 -0.41 15.33 28.88
C GLU A 172 -0.65 13.85 29.21
N VAL A 173 -0.34 13.51 30.46
CA VAL A 173 -0.63 12.20 31.03
C VAL A 173 -2.13 12.11 31.30
N THR A 174 -2.78 11.00 30.91
CA THR A 174 -4.21 10.77 31.17
C THR A 174 -4.55 10.91 32.66
N SER A 175 -5.75 11.41 32.99
CA SER A 175 -6.20 11.60 34.38
C SER A 175 -6.07 10.34 35.24
N SER A 176 -6.36 9.18 34.64
CA SER A 176 -6.20 7.88 35.30
C SER A 176 -4.75 7.52 35.60
N VAL A 177 -3.79 7.92 34.77
CA VAL A 177 -2.35 7.71 35.05
C VAL A 177 -1.79 8.80 35.94
N ARG A 178 -2.32 10.03 35.84
CA ARG A 178 -1.97 11.15 36.73
C ARG A 178 -2.26 10.79 38.18
N SER A 179 -3.43 10.20 38.46
CA SER A 179 -3.77 9.74 39.82
C SER A 179 -2.83 8.66 40.37
N ILE A 180 -2.20 7.89 39.48
CA ILE A 180 -1.21 6.87 39.82
C ILE A 180 0.17 7.49 40.05
N ILE A 181 0.56 8.48 39.24
CA ILE A 181 1.80 9.27 39.40
C ILE A 181 1.74 10.14 40.67
N ASP A 182 0.57 10.69 40.98
CA ASP A 182 0.33 11.50 42.18
C ASP A 182 0.48 10.71 43.48
N ALA A 183 0.51 9.37 43.42
CA ALA A 183 0.84 8.51 44.55
C ALA A 183 2.35 8.39 44.82
N ILE A 184 3.21 9.01 44.00
CA ILE A 184 4.66 9.08 44.24
C ILE A 184 4.94 10.29 45.14
N ASP A 185 5.44 10.03 46.34
CA ASP A 185 5.75 11.08 47.33
C ASP A 185 6.95 11.95 46.91
N ASP A 186 7.96 11.38 46.23
CA ASP A 186 9.15 12.10 45.78
C ASP A 186 8.84 12.97 44.55
N THR A 187 8.97 14.29 44.71
CA THR A 187 8.62 15.28 43.67
C THR A 187 9.48 15.13 42.41
N ALA A 188 10.78 14.82 42.56
CA ALA A 188 11.69 14.70 41.42
C ALA A 188 11.42 13.44 40.59
N GLU A 189 11.14 12.31 41.26
CA GLU A 189 10.76 11.06 40.58
C GLU A 189 9.35 11.17 39.97
N LYS A 190 8.43 11.87 40.64
CA LYS A 190 7.10 12.18 40.11
C LYS A 190 7.19 12.97 38.80
N GLU A 191 7.97 14.05 38.77
CA GLU A 191 8.20 14.87 37.57
C GLU A 191 8.89 14.07 36.46
N PHE A 192 9.89 13.26 36.82
CA PHE A 192 10.57 12.40 35.85
C PHE A 192 9.62 11.41 35.18
N VAL A 193 8.81 10.71 35.97
CA VAL A 193 7.82 9.73 35.46
C VAL A 193 6.76 10.44 34.63
N TYR A 194 6.28 11.61 35.06
CA TYR A 194 5.33 12.42 34.30
C TYR A 194 5.91 12.82 32.93
N LYS A 195 7.15 13.34 32.90
CA LYS A 195 7.82 13.76 31.67
C LYS A 195 8.08 12.60 30.70
N CYS A 196 8.37 11.42 31.21
CA CYS A 196 8.53 10.23 30.36
C CYS A 196 7.19 9.76 29.80
N LEU A 197 6.15 9.67 30.66
CA LEU A 197 4.85 9.15 30.26
C LEU A 197 4.02 10.13 29.44
N SER A 198 4.25 11.44 29.55
CA SER A 198 3.55 12.42 28.72
C SER A 198 3.75 12.07 27.25
N LYS A 199 5.00 11.87 26.82
CA LYS A 199 5.38 11.52 25.43
C LYS A 199 4.92 10.14 24.96
N VAL A 200 4.51 9.27 25.89
CA VAL A 200 4.03 7.92 25.59
C VAL A 200 2.58 7.99 25.10
N PRO A 201 2.21 7.20 24.06
CA PRO A 201 0.83 7.10 23.60
C PRO A 201 -0.15 6.76 24.73
N LYS A 202 -1.28 7.47 24.80
CA LYS A 202 -2.32 7.29 25.85
C LYS A 202 -2.70 5.82 26.13
N PRO A 203 -2.90 4.94 25.12
CA PRO A 203 -3.19 3.52 25.37
C PRO A 203 -2.04 2.75 26.03
N LEU A 204 -0.79 3.19 25.82
CA LEU A 204 0.41 2.63 26.43
C LEU A 204 0.67 3.19 27.83
N GLN A 205 0.34 4.46 28.08
CA GLN A 205 0.51 5.10 29.40
C GLN A 205 -0.11 4.25 30.51
N MET A 206 -1.36 3.80 30.32
CA MET A 206 -2.04 2.96 31.31
C MET A 206 -1.42 1.58 31.46
N ARG A 207 -0.91 0.98 30.38
CA ARG A 207 -0.23 -0.33 30.43
C ARG A 207 1.06 -0.23 31.25
N VAL A 208 1.86 0.80 31.01
CA VAL A 208 3.07 1.10 31.78
C VAL A 208 2.71 1.42 33.23
N ALA A 209 1.74 2.30 33.45
CA ALA A 209 1.29 2.69 34.79
C ALA A 209 0.77 1.50 35.60
N LYS A 210 -0.16 0.69 35.07
CA LYS A 210 -0.65 -0.52 35.75
C LYS A 210 0.47 -1.51 36.02
N ARG A 211 1.30 -1.79 35.01
CA ARG A 211 2.36 -2.80 35.13
C ARG A 211 3.36 -2.49 36.25
N PHE A 212 3.53 -1.22 36.57
CA PHE A 212 4.58 -0.77 37.49
C PHE A 212 4.03 -0.13 38.78
N ILE A 213 2.73 0.19 38.85
CA ILE A 213 2.15 0.97 39.94
C ILE A 213 0.85 0.34 40.53
N ASP A 214 0.14 -0.59 39.85
CA ASP A 214 -1.11 -1.22 40.38
C ASP A 214 -0.96 -2.01 41.69
N LYS A 215 0.27 -2.17 42.21
CA LYS A 215 0.48 -2.79 43.52
C LYS A 215 0.21 -1.83 44.69
N TYR A 216 -0.12 -0.56 44.42
CA TYR A 216 -0.53 0.41 45.44
C TYR A 216 -1.97 0.11 45.87
N GLU A 217 -2.15 -0.40 47.08
CA GLU A 217 -3.43 -0.88 47.57
C GLU A 217 -4.42 0.30 47.76
N PRO A 218 -5.66 0.21 47.24
CA PRO A 218 -6.68 1.27 47.41
C PRO A 218 -7.02 1.59 48.87
N SER A 219 -6.70 0.69 49.81
CA SER A 219 -6.89 0.87 51.26
C SER A 219 -6.05 2.03 51.83
N ILE A 220 -4.95 2.39 51.18
CA ILE A 220 -4.05 3.49 51.55
C ILE A 220 -4.68 4.89 51.30
N LYS A 221 -5.71 4.99 50.45
CA LYS A 221 -6.40 6.28 50.16
C LYS A 221 -7.06 6.93 51.37
N ARG A 222 -7.07 6.28 52.55
CA ARG A 222 -7.68 6.78 53.80
C ARG A 222 -6.85 7.81 54.55
N TYR A 223 -5.55 7.98 54.26
CA TYR A 223 -4.66 8.91 54.96
C TYR A 223 -4.26 10.15 54.14
N LYS A 224 -5.15 10.66 53.28
CA LYS A 224 -4.87 11.88 52.51
C LYS A 224 -4.60 13.09 53.42
N GLN A 225 -3.73 13.99 52.94
CA GLN A 225 -3.59 15.35 53.45
C GLN A 225 -4.97 16.01 53.48
N LYS A 226 -5.32 16.59 54.64
CA LYS A 226 -6.62 17.26 54.79
C LYS A 226 -6.62 18.54 53.94
N CYS A 227 -7.79 18.99 53.48
CA CYS A 227 -7.95 20.14 52.58
C CYS A 227 -7.22 21.43 53.02
N ASN A 228 -6.92 21.58 54.32
CA ASN A 228 -6.33 22.79 54.91
C ASN A 228 -5.01 22.53 55.65
N GLU A 229 -4.39 21.37 55.42
CA GLU A 229 -3.15 20.97 56.10
C GLU A 229 -1.96 21.26 55.18
N THR A 230 -0.97 22.02 55.64
CA THR A 230 0.25 22.27 54.84
C THR A 230 1.08 20.99 54.72
N THR A 231 1.99 20.91 53.74
CA THR A 231 2.83 19.71 53.55
C THR A 231 3.70 19.45 54.78
N GLU A 232 4.23 20.49 55.41
CA GLU A 232 4.93 20.40 56.71
C GLU A 232 3.98 19.86 57.79
N GLN A 233 2.78 20.41 57.95
CA GLN A 233 1.82 19.93 58.95
C GLN A 233 1.37 18.48 58.72
N TYR A 234 1.23 18.04 57.47
CA TYR A 234 0.94 16.64 57.14
C TYR A 234 2.11 15.73 57.50
N THR A 235 3.33 16.15 57.17
CA THR A 235 4.55 15.39 57.44
C THR A 235 4.82 15.33 58.94
N ASP A 236 4.64 16.45 59.63
CA ASP A 236 4.73 16.58 61.08
C ASP A 236 3.64 15.81 61.78
N ARG A 237 2.39 15.79 61.30
CA ARG A 237 1.33 14.95 61.88
C ARG A 237 1.67 13.47 61.76
N ILE A 238 2.15 13.03 60.59
CA ILE A 238 2.57 11.65 60.37
C ILE A 238 3.82 11.33 61.22
N ALA A 239 4.73 12.28 61.41
CA ALA A 239 5.95 12.14 62.20
C ALA A 239 5.67 12.16 63.72
N LEU A 240 4.83 13.07 64.23
CA LEU A 240 4.35 13.14 65.62
C LEU A 240 3.58 11.88 65.99
N GLN A 241 2.62 11.45 65.15
CA GLN A 241 1.93 10.18 65.37
C GLN A 241 2.88 8.98 65.28
N SER A 242 3.98 9.09 64.52
CA SER A 242 5.04 8.07 64.51
C SER A 242 5.98 8.18 65.71
N ALA A 243 6.12 9.35 66.36
CA ALA A 243 7.07 9.62 67.46
C ALA A 243 6.43 9.40 68.84
N GLU A 244 5.14 9.72 69.01
CA GLU A 244 4.31 9.34 70.17
C GLU A 244 4.29 7.81 70.39
N LEU A 245 4.62 7.04 69.36
CA LEU A 245 4.73 5.57 69.40
C LEU A 245 6.07 5.03 69.90
N TYR A 246 7.09 5.89 70.05
CA TYR A 246 8.42 5.54 70.56
C TYR A 246 8.78 6.27 71.86
N GLN A 247 7.84 7.01 72.46
CA GLN A 247 7.97 7.49 73.84
C GLN A 247 7.65 6.32 74.79
N PHE A 248 8.68 5.82 75.46
CA PHE A 248 8.57 4.78 76.47
C PHE A 248 8.38 5.40 77.87
N ASP A 249 7.40 6.29 78.03
CA ASP A 249 6.94 6.67 79.37
C ASP A 249 5.84 5.70 79.82
N GLY A 250 5.89 5.27 81.08
CA GLY A 250 5.01 4.21 81.60
C GLY A 250 3.53 4.58 81.71
N THR A 251 3.11 5.71 81.14
CA THR A 251 1.78 6.33 81.33
C THR A 251 0.90 6.34 80.08
N THR A 252 1.44 6.03 78.90
CA THR A 252 0.66 6.00 77.66
C THR A 252 0.04 4.63 77.40
N LYS A 253 -1.30 4.55 77.42
CA LYS A 253 -2.04 3.34 76.99
C LYS A 253 -1.67 3.00 75.55
N LYS A 254 -1.14 1.79 75.31
CA LYS A 254 -0.93 1.25 73.95
C LYS A 254 -2.19 1.47 73.11
N PRO A 255 -2.10 2.10 71.92
CA PRO A 255 -3.25 2.22 71.05
C PRO A 255 -3.72 0.82 70.66
N THR A 256 -4.98 0.50 70.96
CA THR A 256 -5.60 -0.81 70.72
C THR A 256 -5.85 -1.13 69.25
N ASN A 257 -5.52 -0.21 68.33
CA ASN A 257 -5.90 -0.32 66.92
C ASN A 257 -4.77 -0.88 66.05
N THR A 258 -4.56 -2.20 66.12
CA THR A 258 -3.57 -2.98 65.35
C THR A 258 -3.59 -2.68 63.84
N ASN A 259 -4.78 -2.33 63.30
CA ASN A 259 -4.97 -1.99 61.89
C ASN A 259 -4.22 -0.73 61.40
N ILE A 260 -3.96 0.25 62.27
CA ILE A 260 -3.29 1.50 61.88
C ILE A 260 -1.78 1.26 61.70
N PHE A 261 -1.18 0.47 62.59
CA PHE A 261 0.23 0.11 62.55
C PHE A 261 0.58 -0.74 61.34
N ASP A 262 -0.27 -1.73 61.01
CA ASP A 262 -0.13 -2.53 59.81
C ASP A 262 -0.26 -1.66 58.55
N SER A 263 -1.22 -0.72 58.53
CA SER A 263 -1.42 0.19 57.40
C SER A 263 -0.24 1.16 57.17
N ILE A 264 0.36 1.72 58.22
CA ILE A 264 1.55 2.60 58.11
C ILE A 264 2.79 1.82 57.67
N ARG A 265 2.98 0.60 58.19
CA ARG A 265 4.07 -0.29 57.77
C ARG A 265 3.90 -0.72 56.31
N ASP A 266 2.69 -1.05 55.91
CA ASP A 266 2.34 -1.39 54.52
C ASP A 266 2.53 -0.20 53.59
N HIS A 267 2.23 1.03 54.05
CA HIS A 267 2.52 2.27 53.32
C HIS A 267 4.02 2.47 53.10
N ARG A 268 4.85 2.39 54.16
CA ARG A 268 6.32 2.50 54.04
C ARG A 268 6.91 1.42 53.14
N ASN A 269 6.42 0.19 53.25
CA ASN A 269 6.84 -0.93 52.40
C ASN A 269 6.41 -0.73 50.94
N ALA A 270 5.21 -0.21 50.70
CA ALA A 270 4.70 0.12 49.37
C ALA A 270 5.50 1.26 48.73
N ASN A 271 5.82 2.33 49.48
CA ASN A 271 6.67 3.42 49.03
C ASN A 271 8.11 2.98 48.73
N GLN A 272 8.74 2.21 49.62
CA GLN A 272 10.07 1.66 49.34
C GLN A 272 10.04 0.72 48.12
N TRP A 273 8.97 -0.07 47.95
CA TRP A 273 8.79 -0.91 46.78
C TRP A 273 8.63 -0.07 45.51
N LEU A 274 7.84 1.00 45.54
CA LEU A 274 7.60 1.91 44.42
C LEU A 274 8.90 2.62 44.02
N LEU A 275 9.66 3.17 44.99
CA LEU A 275 10.96 3.79 44.74
C LEU A 275 11.98 2.81 44.14
N ARG A 276 12.06 1.58 44.66
CA ARG A 276 12.92 0.53 44.07
C ARG A 276 12.48 0.17 42.66
N THR A 277 11.18 0.15 42.41
CA THR A 277 10.59 -0.15 41.11
C THR A 277 10.89 0.97 40.11
N ILE A 278 10.67 2.23 40.48
CA ILE A 278 11.01 3.42 39.68
C ILE A 278 12.50 3.43 39.37
N LYS A 279 13.38 3.25 40.37
CA LYS A 279 14.84 3.18 40.17
C LYS A 279 15.25 2.08 39.17
N THR A 280 14.57 0.94 39.20
CA THR A 280 14.82 -0.17 38.27
C THR A 280 14.30 0.12 36.86
N LEU A 281 13.23 0.90 36.73
CA LEU A 281 12.55 1.19 35.47
C LEU A 281 12.97 2.50 34.82
N LYS A 282 13.63 3.39 35.56
CA LYS A 282 14.14 4.68 35.09
C LYS A 282 14.86 4.53 33.73
N PRO A 283 15.78 3.56 33.53
CA PRO A 283 16.40 3.36 32.21
C PRO A 283 15.39 2.99 31.11
N ARG A 284 14.39 2.16 31.43
CA ARG A 284 13.34 1.77 30.45
C ARG A 284 12.41 2.92 30.11
N LEU A 285 12.06 3.77 31.06
CA LEU A 285 11.26 4.97 30.81
C LEU A 285 12.03 5.97 29.93
N THR A 286 13.34 6.12 30.15
CA THR A 286 14.21 6.91 29.28
C THR A 286 14.25 6.35 27.86
N ILE A 287 14.41 5.03 27.70
CA ILE A 287 14.39 4.38 26.39
C ILE A 287 13.03 4.55 25.71
N LEU A 288 11.94 4.37 26.46
CA LEU A 288 10.59 4.54 25.93
C LEU A 288 10.38 5.97 25.40
N LYS A 289 10.87 6.98 26.15
CA LYS A 289 10.90 8.37 25.70
C LYS A 289 11.74 8.55 24.43
N GLN A 290 12.94 7.98 24.37
CA GLN A 290 13.81 8.03 23.19
C GLN A 290 13.13 7.43 21.96
N ILE A 291 12.50 6.26 22.11
CA ILE A 291 11.75 5.61 21.02
C ILE A 291 10.64 6.54 20.54
N THR A 292 9.83 7.09 21.45
CA THR A 292 8.73 7.99 21.07
C THR A 292 9.20 9.29 20.43
N ASP A 293 10.33 9.84 20.88
CA ASP A 293 10.92 11.06 20.30
C ASP A 293 11.47 10.80 18.89
N SER A 294 11.98 9.58 18.64
CA SER A 294 12.51 9.17 17.33
C SER A 294 11.45 8.69 16.32
N MET A 295 10.17 8.67 16.70
CA MET A 295 9.12 8.13 15.82
C MET A 295 8.95 9.02 14.58
N PRO A 296 9.03 8.45 13.36
CA PRO A 296 8.97 9.24 12.13
C PRO A 296 7.57 9.79 11.84
N LEU A 297 6.55 9.22 12.49
CA LEU A 297 5.17 9.65 12.35
C LEU A 297 4.49 9.64 13.72
N PRO A 298 3.53 10.55 13.96
CA PRO A 298 2.70 10.54 15.15
C PRO A 298 2.05 9.17 15.40
N TRP A 299 1.98 8.77 16.67
CA TRP A 299 1.37 7.49 17.07
C TRP A 299 -0.03 7.28 16.49
N HIS A 300 -0.86 8.31 16.42
CA HIS A 300 -2.24 8.16 15.94
C HIS A 300 -2.32 7.76 14.44
N ILE A 301 -1.27 8.03 13.65
CA ILE A 301 -1.11 7.55 12.27
C ILE A 301 -0.60 6.11 12.32
N LEU A 302 0.52 5.87 13.03
CA LEU A 302 1.15 4.55 13.09
C LEU A 302 0.27 3.48 13.75
N ALA A 303 -0.57 3.82 14.72
CA ALA A 303 -1.44 2.85 15.38
C ALA A 303 -2.43 2.18 14.41
N ASN A 304 -2.83 2.89 13.35
CA ASN A 304 -3.88 2.46 12.43
C ASN A 304 -3.32 2.24 11.01
N VAL A 305 -3.57 1.04 10.47
CA VAL A 305 -3.09 0.63 9.14
C VAL A 305 -3.64 1.55 8.04
N ASP A 306 -4.93 1.88 8.07
CA ASP A 306 -5.59 2.71 7.06
C ASP A 306 -5.10 4.16 7.10
N LYS A 307 -4.88 4.70 8.31
CA LYS A 307 -4.32 6.05 8.46
C LYS A 307 -2.89 6.13 7.93
N THR A 308 -2.08 5.12 8.22
CA THR A 308 -0.72 5.02 7.67
C THR A 308 -0.76 4.93 6.14
N LYS A 309 -1.70 4.17 5.58
CA LYS A 309 -1.89 4.05 4.13
C LYS A 309 -2.32 5.38 3.49
N LYS A 310 -3.29 6.08 4.08
CA LYS A 310 -3.73 7.41 3.59
C LYS A 310 -2.62 8.44 3.66
N HIS A 311 -1.80 8.40 4.71
CA HIS A 311 -0.67 9.32 4.84
C HIS A 311 0.40 9.09 3.76
N ALA A 312 0.52 7.87 3.22
CA ALA A 312 1.39 7.62 2.07
C ALA A 312 1.00 8.40 0.81
N GLU A 313 -0.28 8.73 0.62
CA GLU A 313 -0.76 9.59 -0.46
C GLU A 313 -0.32 11.04 -0.26
N VAL A 314 -0.33 11.50 1.00
CA VAL A 314 0.13 12.83 1.39
C VAL A 314 1.62 12.99 1.12
N LEU A 315 2.46 12.06 1.59
CA LEU A 315 3.91 12.13 1.37
C LEU A 315 4.28 12.07 -0.11
N ALA A 316 3.58 11.24 -0.89
CA ALA A 316 3.80 11.17 -2.34
C ALA A 316 3.48 12.49 -3.04
N ARG A 317 2.41 13.17 -2.62
CA ARG A 317 2.04 14.49 -3.12
C ARG A 317 3.06 15.56 -2.71
N GLU A 318 3.47 15.59 -1.44
CA GLU A 318 4.47 16.53 -0.95
C GLU A 318 5.80 16.39 -1.70
N VAL A 319 6.24 15.16 -1.99
CA VAL A 319 7.44 14.93 -2.83
C VAL A 319 7.27 15.52 -4.24
N THR A 320 6.11 15.34 -4.85
CA THR A 320 5.82 15.92 -6.18
C THR A 320 5.83 17.44 -6.13
N ASP A 321 5.25 18.04 -5.09
CA ASP A 321 5.24 19.49 -4.89
C ASP A 321 6.68 20.03 -4.71
N ILE A 322 7.49 19.40 -3.84
CA ILE A 322 8.92 19.74 -3.66
C ILE A 322 9.68 19.64 -4.99
N LEU A 323 9.44 18.59 -5.79
CA LEU A 323 10.12 18.44 -7.09
C LEU A 323 9.72 19.52 -8.10
N ASN A 324 8.46 19.98 -8.06
CA ASN A 324 8.01 21.09 -8.90
C ASN A 324 8.65 22.41 -8.49
N ASP A 325 8.75 22.67 -7.19
CA ASP A 325 9.40 23.87 -6.64
C ASP A 325 10.89 23.89 -7.00
N LEU A 326 11.60 22.78 -6.77
CA LEU A 326 13.01 22.64 -7.14
C LEU A 326 13.26 22.83 -8.63
N ARG A 327 12.31 22.43 -9.49
CA ARG A 327 12.40 22.65 -10.94
C ARG A 327 12.30 24.13 -11.31
N ILE A 328 11.50 24.91 -10.57
CA ILE A 328 11.33 26.35 -10.80
C ILE A 328 12.52 27.12 -10.25
N GLU A 329 12.93 26.82 -9.01
CA GLU A 329 14.01 27.52 -8.31
C GLU A 329 15.40 27.21 -8.90
N ASN A 330 15.62 25.95 -9.31
CA ASN A 330 16.91 25.48 -9.81
C ASN A 330 16.76 24.75 -11.16
N PRO A 331 16.53 25.46 -12.28
CA PRO A 331 16.29 24.83 -13.58
C PRO A 331 17.47 24.01 -14.12
N SER A 332 18.70 24.32 -13.68
CA SER A 332 19.93 23.63 -14.09
C SER A 332 20.21 22.33 -13.33
N TRP A 333 19.46 22.04 -12.26
CA TRP A 333 19.70 20.84 -11.44
C TRP A 333 19.28 19.55 -12.14
N GLY A 334 20.18 18.57 -12.10
CA GLY A 334 19.96 17.22 -12.62
C GLY A 334 19.14 16.34 -11.68
N ALA A 335 19.00 15.06 -12.00
CA ALA A 335 18.27 14.12 -11.13
C ALA A 335 19.02 13.82 -9.82
N LEU A 336 20.35 13.92 -9.81
CA LEU A 336 21.19 13.69 -8.64
C LEU A 336 20.98 14.78 -7.56
N ASP A 337 20.99 16.05 -7.95
CA ASP A 337 20.79 17.17 -7.01
C ASP A 337 19.40 17.10 -6.35
N LYS A 338 18.38 16.80 -7.18
CA LYS A 338 17.00 16.60 -6.71
C LYS A 338 16.88 15.38 -5.80
N PHE A 339 17.61 14.30 -6.09
CA PHE A 339 17.64 13.11 -5.27
C PHE A 339 18.14 13.40 -3.86
N ASP A 340 19.18 14.20 -3.70
CA ASP A 340 19.74 14.51 -2.37
C ASP A 340 18.73 15.23 -1.49
N VAL A 341 17.99 16.22 -2.03
CA VAL A 341 16.93 16.93 -1.30
C VAL A 341 15.80 15.99 -0.92
N ILE A 342 15.30 15.17 -1.85
CA ILE A 342 14.22 14.22 -1.57
C ILE A 342 14.70 13.09 -0.62
N SER A 343 15.97 12.70 -0.67
CA SER A 343 16.55 11.74 0.26
C SER A 343 16.55 12.30 1.68
N GLN A 344 16.98 13.55 1.88
CA GLN A 344 16.91 14.21 3.19
C GLN A 344 15.47 14.33 3.70
N TYR A 345 14.53 14.70 2.83
CA TYR A 345 13.10 14.72 3.18
C TYR A 345 12.61 13.32 3.60
N ALA A 346 12.96 12.26 2.86
CA ALA A 346 12.55 10.90 3.19
C ALA A 346 13.19 10.36 4.47
N GLU A 347 14.42 10.78 4.78
CA GLU A 347 15.11 10.44 6.02
C GLU A 347 14.40 10.97 7.28
N ASN A 348 13.73 12.12 7.19
CA ASN A 348 12.89 12.64 8.29
C ASN A 348 11.77 11.66 8.69
N PHE A 349 11.34 10.81 7.75
CA PHE A 349 10.34 9.76 7.99
C PHE A 349 10.96 8.38 8.21
N GLY A 350 12.28 8.28 8.39
CA GLY A 350 12.99 7.02 8.55
C GLY A 350 12.96 6.13 7.30
N VAL A 351 12.79 6.72 6.12
CA VAL A 351 12.76 6.03 4.84
C VAL A 351 14.03 6.32 4.05
N THR A 352 14.79 5.26 3.76
CA THR A 352 15.91 5.33 2.82
C THR A 352 15.42 5.06 1.39
N LEU A 353 15.75 5.96 0.46
CA LEU A 353 15.49 5.81 -0.97
C LEU A 353 16.25 4.62 -1.56
N PHE A 354 15.72 4.07 -2.65
CA PHE A 354 16.18 2.80 -3.24
C PHE A 354 17.67 2.80 -3.62
N ALA A 355 18.22 3.94 -4.06
CA ALA A 355 19.59 4.02 -4.52
C ALA A 355 20.58 4.64 -3.52
N ALA A 356 20.12 5.10 -2.35
CA ALA A 356 21.00 5.70 -1.33
C ALA A 356 22.04 4.70 -0.78
N GLU A 357 21.78 3.38 -0.86
CA GLU A 357 22.74 2.34 -0.46
C GLU A 357 23.97 2.24 -1.37
N LYS A 358 23.91 2.79 -2.60
CA LYS A 358 25.04 2.80 -3.55
C LYS A 358 26.11 3.84 -3.19
N GLY A 359 25.82 4.77 -2.28
CA GLY A 359 26.74 5.79 -1.82
C GLY A 359 27.33 6.59 -2.97
N ILE A 360 28.67 6.62 -3.06
CA ILE A 360 29.45 7.42 -4.02
C ILE A 360 29.20 7.01 -5.49
N TYR A 361 28.62 5.83 -5.76
CA TYR A 361 28.39 5.30 -7.11
C TYR A 361 26.93 5.44 -7.57
N LEU A 362 26.19 6.43 -7.08
CA LEU A 362 24.84 6.70 -7.53
C LEU A 362 24.85 7.21 -8.98
N THR A 363 24.18 6.51 -9.89
CA THR A 363 24.04 6.95 -11.29
C THR A 363 22.79 7.80 -11.47
N GLU A 364 22.76 8.64 -12.51
CA GLU A 364 21.60 9.48 -12.83
C GLU A 364 20.30 8.66 -13.06
N PRO A 365 20.31 7.54 -13.82
CA PRO A 365 19.14 6.67 -13.93
C PRO A 365 18.68 6.08 -12.59
N ASP A 366 19.61 5.74 -11.68
CA ASP A 366 19.25 5.24 -10.34
C ASP A 366 18.55 6.31 -9.49
N ALA A 367 18.96 7.57 -9.65
CA ALA A 367 18.34 8.72 -9.01
C ALA A 367 16.93 8.96 -9.56
N GLU A 368 16.75 8.94 -10.89
CA GLU A 368 15.43 9.05 -11.53
C GLU A 368 14.46 7.96 -11.06
N VAL A 369 14.89 6.69 -11.05
CA VAL A 369 14.10 5.56 -10.53
C VAL A 369 13.69 5.80 -9.07
N SER A 370 14.60 6.37 -8.27
CA SER A 370 14.33 6.66 -6.86
C SER A 370 13.33 7.81 -6.69
N LEU A 371 13.43 8.86 -7.51
CA LEU A 371 12.50 9.99 -7.53
C LEU A 371 11.10 9.55 -7.99
N LEU A 372 11.00 8.70 -9.03
CA LEU A 372 9.73 8.12 -9.48
C LEU A 372 9.07 7.26 -8.39
N LYS A 373 9.87 6.49 -7.64
CA LYS A 373 9.39 5.73 -6.48
C LYS A 373 8.89 6.67 -5.37
N ALA A 374 9.60 7.76 -5.10
CA ALA A 374 9.24 8.73 -4.08
C ALA A 374 7.94 9.51 -4.42
N GLN A 375 7.61 9.69 -5.69
CA GLN A 375 6.32 10.26 -6.12
C GLN A 375 5.15 9.26 -6.02
N CYS A 376 5.40 7.99 -5.71
CA CYS A 376 4.39 6.94 -5.73
C CYS A 376 3.85 6.58 -4.35
N TYR A 377 2.56 6.85 -4.11
CA TYR A 377 1.89 6.50 -2.85
C TYR A 377 1.94 5.00 -2.50
N LYS A 378 1.93 4.11 -3.51
CA LYS A 378 2.03 2.65 -3.28
C LYS A 378 3.40 2.28 -2.70
N TRP A 379 4.46 2.95 -3.14
CA TRP A 379 5.81 2.72 -2.64
C TRP A 379 5.93 3.21 -1.19
N TRP A 380 5.47 4.44 -0.91
CA TRP A 380 5.38 4.98 0.46
C TRP A 380 4.55 4.09 1.37
N GLY A 381 3.39 3.61 0.93
CA GLY A 381 2.52 2.73 1.72
C GLY A 381 3.22 1.47 2.20
N ARG A 382 4.09 0.87 1.37
CA ARG A 382 4.91 -0.30 1.76
C ARG A 382 6.02 0.07 2.75
N LYS A 383 6.70 1.20 2.52
CA LYS A 383 7.77 1.67 3.41
C LYS A 383 7.21 2.00 4.81
N LEU A 384 6.13 2.78 4.85
CA LEU A 384 5.44 3.14 6.09
C LEU A 384 4.83 1.93 6.80
N LYS A 385 4.31 0.93 6.07
CA LYS A 385 3.84 -0.34 6.67
C LYS A 385 4.95 -1.04 7.47
N ASN A 386 6.16 -1.12 6.91
CA ASN A 386 7.29 -1.75 7.59
C ASN A 386 7.77 -0.93 8.79
N ILE A 387 7.86 0.39 8.64
CA ILE A 387 8.20 1.33 9.72
C ILE A 387 7.22 1.19 10.86
N ARG A 388 5.91 1.27 10.57
CA ARG A 388 4.83 1.07 11.52
C ARG A 388 5.04 -0.21 12.33
N ARG A 389 5.18 -1.36 11.65
CA ARG A 389 5.33 -2.66 12.32
C ARG A 389 6.51 -2.70 13.28
N ARG A 390 7.65 -2.18 12.84
CA ARG A 390 8.88 -2.16 13.63
C ARG A 390 8.77 -1.25 14.83
N TYR A 391 8.23 -0.03 14.69
CA TYR A 391 8.06 0.90 15.80
C TYR A 391 7.01 0.41 16.81
N LEU A 392 5.89 -0.14 16.35
CA LEU A 392 4.89 -0.73 17.24
C LEU A 392 5.49 -1.90 18.03
N GLU A 393 6.19 -2.81 17.35
CA GLU A 393 6.88 -3.91 18.03
C GLU A 393 7.97 -3.40 18.98
N HIS A 394 8.71 -2.36 18.62
CA HIS A 394 9.72 -1.75 19.48
C HIS A 394 9.12 -1.19 20.77
N LEU A 395 7.95 -0.54 20.67
CA LEU A 395 7.20 -0.06 21.83
C LEU A 395 6.74 -1.24 22.71
N GLU A 396 6.26 -2.33 22.12
CA GLU A 396 5.87 -3.54 22.87
C GLU A 396 7.06 -4.23 23.57
N ILE A 397 8.24 -4.22 22.95
CA ILE A 397 9.49 -4.66 23.59
C ILE A 397 9.83 -3.75 24.78
N ALA A 398 9.74 -2.43 24.60
CA ALA A 398 10.07 -1.45 25.62
C ALA A 398 9.12 -1.49 26.84
N THR A 399 7.82 -1.70 26.60
CA THR A 399 6.82 -1.91 27.66
C THR A 399 6.94 -3.29 28.33
N GLY A 400 7.69 -4.21 27.71
CA GLY A 400 8.00 -5.54 28.22
C GLY A 400 6.95 -6.60 27.88
N GLU A 401 6.08 -6.36 26.90
CA GLU A 401 5.12 -7.36 26.40
C GLU A 401 5.83 -8.46 25.58
N VAL A 402 7.08 -8.23 25.17
CA VAL A 402 7.95 -9.24 24.57
C VAL A 402 8.97 -9.76 25.59
N GLY A 403 8.96 -11.06 25.86
CA GLY A 403 9.90 -11.65 26.80
C GLY A 403 9.35 -12.84 27.58
N LYS A 404 10.16 -13.32 28.53
CA LYS A 404 9.68 -14.22 29.58
C LYS A 404 8.94 -13.42 30.63
N ASP A 405 7.81 -13.93 31.10
CA ASP A 405 7.19 -13.40 32.30
C ASP A 405 8.05 -13.72 33.54
N LEU A 406 8.93 -12.78 33.90
CA LEU A 406 9.84 -12.89 35.04
C LEU A 406 9.13 -12.89 36.40
N PHE A 407 7.85 -12.50 36.46
CA PHE A 407 7.09 -12.38 37.70
C PHE A 407 5.89 -13.33 37.74
N ALA A 408 5.84 -14.31 36.83
CA ALA A 408 4.85 -15.35 36.87
C ALA A 408 4.92 -16.09 38.21
N LYS A 409 3.85 -16.03 39.00
CA LYS A 409 3.77 -16.70 40.30
C LYS A 409 3.38 -18.15 40.07
N TYR A 410 4.15 -19.06 40.65
CA TYR A 410 3.78 -20.47 40.71
C TYR A 410 2.82 -20.66 41.87
N ASP A 411 1.56 -20.99 41.57
CA ASP A 411 0.59 -21.39 42.58
C ASP A 411 0.84 -22.86 42.92
N LYS A 412 1.54 -23.08 44.04
CA LYS A 412 1.84 -24.43 44.54
C LYS A 412 0.57 -25.24 44.86
N LYS A 413 -0.55 -24.61 45.19
CA LYS A 413 -1.79 -25.29 45.57
C LYS A 413 -2.55 -25.79 44.34
N LYS A 414 -2.58 -25.00 43.28
CA LYS A 414 -3.26 -25.36 42.03
C LYS A 414 -2.36 -26.07 41.02
N GLY A 415 -1.06 -26.17 41.29
CA GLY A 415 -0.07 -26.69 40.34
C GLY A 415 0.06 -25.85 39.07
N THR A 416 -0.53 -24.64 39.03
CA THR A 416 -0.58 -23.78 37.86
C THR A 416 0.34 -22.58 38.02
N LYS A 417 0.94 -22.16 36.90
CA LYS A 417 1.72 -20.93 36.83
C LYS A 417 0.77 -19.81 36.40
N ALA A 418 0.49 -18.85 37.29
CA ALA A 418 -0.27 -17.67 36.93
C ALA A 418 0.60 -16.79 36.02
N VAL A 419 0.39 -16.92 34.71
CA VAL A 419 1.06 -16.11 33.68
C VAL A 419 0.28 -14.81 33.51
N ARG A 420 0.98 -13.68 33.47
CA ARG A 420 0.34 -12.39 33.19
C ARG A 420 -0.12 -12.34 31.75
N LYS A 421 -1.37 -11.91 31.55
CA LYS A 421 -1.98 -11.76 30.21
C LYS A 421 -1.23 -10.69 29.43
N GLY A 422 -0.92 -10.96 28.15
CA GLY A 422 -0.33 -9.99 27.22
C GLY A 422 1.16 -10.19 26.91
N ILE A 423 1.89 -10.96 27.72
CA ILE A 423 3.31 -11.24 27.48
C ILE A 423 3.46 -12.43 26.54
N ASN A 424 4.19 -12.26 25.45
CA ASN A 424 4.53 -13.33 24.53
C ASN A 424 6.05 -13.39 24.29
N ALA A 425 6.57 -14.59 24.05
CA ALA A 425 7.98 -14.76 23.71
C ALA A 425 8.23 -14.40 22.24
N TYR A 426 9.46 -13.93 21.96
CA TYR A 426 9.99 -13.65 20.61
C TYR A 426 9.42 -12.40 19.93
N CYS A 427 8.10 -12.24 19.95
CA CYS A 427 7.41 -11.07 19.44
C CYS A 427 6.10 -10.81 20.22
N SER A 428 5.57 -9.60 20.12
CA SER A 428 4.29 -9.25 20.75
C SER A 428 3.11 -10.01 20.15
N TYR A 429 1.99 -10.09 20.89
CA TYR A 429 0.74 -10.60 20.34
C TYR A 429 0.24 -9.77 19.15
N GLN A 430 0.50 -8.46 19.15
CA GLN A 430 0.11 -7.59 18.05
C GLN A 430 0.84 -7.97 16.76
N ALA A 431 2.17 -8.11 16.80
CA ALA A 431 2.95 -8.54 15.64
C ALA A 431 2.54 -9.94 15.16
N LEU A 432 2.26 -10.86 16.10
CA LEU A 432 1.79 -12.20 15.78
C LEU A 432 0.44 -12.20 15.04
N ASN A 433 -0.51 -11.41 15.53
CA ASN A 433 -1.85 -11.32 14.93
C ASN A 433 -1.80 -10.62 13.57
N GLU A 434 -1.00 -9.57 13.42
CA GLU A 434 -0.79 -8.92 12.13
C GLU A 434 -0.15 -9.87 11.11
N TYR A 435 0.83 -10.67 11.53
CA TYR A 435 1.46 -11.68 10.68
C TYR A 435 0.47 -12.77 10.23
N LYS A 436 -0.38 -13.26 11.14
CA LYS A 436 -1.44 -14.24 10.79
C LYS A 436 -2.42 -13.65 9.78
N ALA A 437 -2.90 -12.43 10.02
CA ALA A 437 -3.81 -11.75 9.13
C ALA A 437 -3.20 -11.50 7.74
N ASP A 438 -1.91 -11.15 7.67
CA ASP A 438 -1.16 -11.05 6.41
C ASP A 438 -1.07 -12.39 5.68
N ARG A 439 -0.80 -13.49 6.39
CA ARG A 439 -0.71 -14.83 5.81
C ARG A 439 -2.05 -15.28 5.25
N GLU A 440 -3.14 -14.99 5.94
CA GLU A 440 -4.50 -15.27 5.47
C GLU A 440 -4.88 -14.41 4.26
N ARG A 441 -4.61 -13.09 4.29
CA ARG A 441 -4.83 -12.21 3.13
C ARG A 441 -4.02 -12.66 1.92
N GLY A 442 -2.74 -12.98 2.12
CA GLY A 442 -1.87 -13.48 1.08
C GLY A 442 -2.35 -14.81 0.51
N LYS A 443 -2.83 -15.72 1.35
CA LYS A 443 -3.42 -17.00 0.91
C LYS A 443 -4.66 -16.76 0.05
N ARG A 444 -5.63 -15.96 0.53
CA ARG A 444 -6.84 -15.61 -0.24
C ARG A 444 -6.51 -14.97 -1.59
N TYR A 445 -5.49 -14.12 -1.64
CA TYR A 445 -5.03 -13.51 -2.88
C TYR A 445 -4.39 -14.50 -3.86
N LEU A 446 -3.65 -15.50 -3.36
CA LEU A 446 -3.07 -16.54 -4.22
C LEU A 446 -4.15 -17.53 -4.70
N GLU A 447 -5.17 -17.78 -3.86
CA GLU A 447 -6.33 -18.60 -4.18
C GLU A 447 -7.28 -17.94 -5.19
N SER A 448 -7.21 -16.63 -5.41
CA SER A 448 -8.04 -15.94 -6.41
C SER A 448 -7.38 -15.80 -7.79
N LEU A 449 -6.14 -16.31 -7.95
CA LEU A 449 -5.35 -16.14 -9.16
C LEU A 449 -4.99 -17.46 -9.85
N GLU A 450 -4.92 -17.40 -11.17
CA GLU A 450 -4.38 -18.43 -12.05
C GLU A 450 -3.24 -17.85 -12.91
N LEU A 451 -2.40 -18.75 -13.40
CA LEU A 451 -1.30 -18.46 -14.31
C LEU A 451 -1.63 -19.01 -15.68
N VAL A 452 -1.39 -18.20 -16.72
CA VAL A 452 -1.55 -18.58 -18.13
C VAL A 452 -0.23 -18.39 -18.85
N ASN A 453 0.18 -19.36 -19.66
CA ASN A 453 1.36 -19.24 -20.53
C ASN A 453 0.96 -18.81 -21.95
N GLU A 454 1.95 -18.61 -22.82
CA GLU A 454 1.74 -18.30 -24.25
C GLU A 454 1.04 -19.42 -25.05
N GLN A 455 0.92 -20.63 -24.49
CA GLN A 455 0.21 -21.78 -25.09
C GLN A 455 -1.22 -21.93 -24.55
N ASN A 456 -1.71 -20.96 -23.76
CA ASN A 456 -3.01 -20.97 -23.07
C ASN A 456 -3.18 -22.08 -22.00
N ASP A 457 -2.10 -22.69 -21.53
CA ASP A 457 -2.17 -23.59 -20.38
C ASP A 457 -2.48 -22.80 -19.11
N VAL A 458 -3.46 -23.27 -18.35
CA VAL A 458 -3.90 -22.62 -17.11
C VAL A 458 -3.48 -23.45 -15.89
N ILE A 459 -2.73 -22.82 -14.98
CA ILE A 459 -2.32 -23.43 -13.71
C ILE A 459 -2.77 -22.55 -12.55
N SER A 460 -3.43 -23.14 -11.55
CA SER A 460 -3.73 -22.44 -10.29
C SER A 460 -2.44 -21.92 -9.63
N LEU A 461 -2.41 -20.62 -9.30
CA LEU A 461 -1.24 -20.01 -8.67
C LEU A 461 -0.94 -20.67 -7.30
N MET A 462 -1.98 -21.07 -6.57
CA MET A 462 -1.81 -21.77 -5.29
C MET A 462 -1.12 -23.13 -5.47
N LYS A 463 -1.53 -23.93 -6.46
CA LYS A 463 -0.86 -25.21 -6.78
C LYS A 463 0.61 -25.01 -7.14
N ALA A 464 0.93 -23.98 -7.92
CA ALA A 464 2.32 -23.65 -8.26
C ALA A 464 3.14 -23.24 -7.03
N VAL A 465 2.54 -22.54 -6.06
CA VAL A 465 3.17 -22.16 -4.79
C VAL A 465 3.41 -23.39 -3.90
N GLU A 466 2.45 -24.32 -3.83
CA GLU A 466 2.54 -25.55 -3.05
C GLU A 466 3.60 -26.53 -3.59
N ALA A 467 3.76 -26.59 -4.91
CA ALA A 467 4.84 -27.35 -5.57
C ALA A 467 6.22 -26.70 -5.40
N GLY A 468 6.26 -25.41 -5.07
CA GLY A 468 7.50 -24.65 -4.91
C GLY A 468 8.12 -24.71 -3.51
N ILE A 469 9.17 -23.92 -3.32
CA ILE A 469 9.91 -23.77 -2.04
C ILE A 469 9.20 -22.82 -1.08
N ALA A 470 8.14 -22.15 -1.55
CA ALA A 470 7.25 -21.40 -0.69
C ALA A 470 6.48 -22.31 0.28
N ASN A 471 6.33 -23.60 -0.07
CA ASN A 471 5.84 -24.63 0.83
C ASN A 471 6.89 -24.89 1.95
N PRO A 472 6.51 -24.72 3.24
CA PRO A 472 7.42 -24.96 4.37
C PRO A 472 8.03 -26.36 4.38
N GLU A 473 7.29 -27.37 3.95
CA GLU A 473 7.77 -28.76 3.89
C GLU A 473 8.87 -28.94 2.85
N ASN A 474 8.65 -28.47 1.62
CA ASN A 474 9.66 -28.51 0.56
C ASN A 474 10.91 -27.72 0.97
N MET A 475 10.73 -26.56 1.60
CA MET A 475 11.84 -25.75 2.11
C MET A 475 12.64 -26.48 3.19
N ARG A 476 11.94 -27.14 4.13
CA ARG A 476 12.56 -27.95 5.20
C ARG A 476 13.34 -29.12 4.61
N ASN A 477 12.74 -29.86 3.69
CA ASN A 477 13.37 -31.02 3.05
C ASN A 477 14.61 -30.61 2.24
N GLU A 478 14.55 -29.53 1.44
CA GLU A 478 15.72 -29.00 0.72
C GLU A 478 16.82 -28.57 1.69
N LEU A 479 16.48 -27.82 2.75
CA LEU A 479 17.47 -27.37 3.74
C LEU A 479 18.13 -28.53 4.47
N MET A 480 17.35 -29.54 4.86
CA MET A 480 17.86 -30.71 5.57
C MET A 480 18.73 -31.60 4.68
N LEU A 481 18.33 -31.83 3.42
CA LEU A 481 19.14 -32.53 2.43
C LEU A 481 20.51 -31.86 2.29
N ARG A 482 20.51 -30.54 2.08
CA ARG A 482 21.75 -29.77 1.93
C ARG A 482 22.65 -29.88 3.14
N ILE A 483 22.12 -29.72 4.35
CA ILE A 483 22.93 -29.78 5.58
C ILE A 483 23.49 -31.19 5.78
N ARG A 484 22.67 -32.22 5.57
CA ARG A 484 23.07 -33.62 5.71
C ARG A 484 24.20 -33.97 4.74
N GLU A 485 24.03 -33.67 3.46
CA GLU A 485 25.02 -34.03 2.44
C GLU A 485 26.27 -33.15 2.49
N THR A 486 26.14 -31.92 3.03
CA THR A 486 27.31 -31.12 3.42
C THR A 486 28.11 -31.78 4.54
N GLU A 487 27.45 -32.41 5.51
CA GLU A 487 28.13 -33.19 6.55
C GLU A 487 28.81 -34.43 5.98
N GLU A 488 28.11 -35.19 5.13
CA GLU A 488 28.67 -36.40 4.49
C GLU A 488 29.92 -36.08 3.66
N LEU A 489 29.90 -34.99 2.88
CA LEU A 489 31.10 -34.55 2.15
C LEU A 489 32.21 -34.06 3.09
N ALA A 490 31.85 -33.37 4.18
CA ALA A 490 32.84 -32.94 5.17
C ALA A 490 33.53 -34.12 5.85
N ASP A 491 32.79 -35.18 6.18
CA ASP A 491 33.33 -36.40 6.76
C ASP A 491 34.35 -37.04 5.80
N GLU A 492 34.05 -37.11 4.51
CA GLU A 492 34.95 -37.66 3.48
C GLU A 492 36.21 -36.82 3.28
N MET A 493 36.10 -35.50 3.41
CA MET A 493 37.26 -34.59 3.37
C MET A 493 38.09 -34.61 4.67
N GLY A 494 37.65 -35.35 5.71
CA GLY A 494 38.29 -35.34 7.03
C GLY A 494 38.11 -34.00 7.78
N TYR A 495 37.06 -33.24 7.46
CA TYR A 495 36.76 -31.96 8.09
C TYR A 495 35.99 -32.20 9.39
N VAL A 496 36.18 -31.30 10.35
CA VAL A 496 35.50 -31.34 11.64
C VAL A 496 34.49 -30.21 11.74
N GLY A 497 33.28 -30.56 12.19
CA GLY A 497 32.22 -29.60 12.48
C GLY A 497 32.47 -28.84 13.79
N GLY A 498 32.28 -27.53 13.76
CA GLY A 498 32.18 -26.67 14.93
C GLY A 498 30.80 -26.05 15.01
N PHE A 499 30.11 -26.27 16.14
CA PHE A 499 28.83 -25.64 16.43
C PHE A 499 29.02 -24.46 17.38
N TYR A 500 28.50 -23.30 17.01
CA TYR A 500 28.70 -22.04 17.71
C TYR A 500 27.36 -21.39 18.04
N ASN A 501 27.13 -21.09 19.32
CA ASN A 501 26.05 -20.19 19.73
C ASN A 501 26.63 -18.82 20.01
N ILE A 502 26.13 -17.83 19.29
CA ILE A 502 26.58 -16.45 19.34
C ILE A 502 25.41 -15.58 19.75
N THR A 503 25.58 -14.88 20.87
CA THR A 503 24.58 -13.98 21.46
C THR A 503 25.10 -12.55 21.39
N ALA A 504 24.20 -11.57 21.28
CA ALA A 504 24.57 -10.16 21.31
C ALA A 504 24.99 -9.70 22.72
N PRO A 505 25.69 -8.57 22.85
CA PRO A 505 25.94 -7.92 24.14
C PRO A 505 24.69 -7.62 24.95
N SER A 506 24.79 -7.52 26.28
CA SER A 506 23.65 -7.29 27.18
C SER A 506 22.91 -5.98 26.92
N ARG A 507 23.51 -5.04 26.19
CA ARG A 507 22.86 -3.80 25.76
C ARG A 507 21.80 -4.00 24.67
N PHE A 508 21.80 -5.15 23.97
CA PHE A 508 20.79 -5.51 22.98
C PHE A 508 19.60 -6.30 23.53
N HIS A 509 19.65 -6.67 24.81
CA HIS A 509 18.66 -7.54 25.42
C HIS A 509 17.65 -6.74 26.24
N ALA A 510 16.39 -6.67 25.82
CA ALA A 510 15.36 -5.89 26.52
C ALA A 510 15.08 -6.37 27.95
N ASN A 511 15.42 -7.61 28.28
CA ASN A 511 15.32 -8.15 29.65
C ASN A 511 16.48 -7.72 30.57
N SER A 512 17.51 -7.08 30.03
CA SER A 512 18.70 -6.62 30.74
C SER A 512 18.50 -5.19 31.25
N PRO A 513 18.98 -4.85 32.47
CA PRO A 513 18.99 -3.47 32.95
C PRO A 513 19.95 -2.56 32.17
N LYS A 514 20.84 -3.15 31.34
CA LYS A 514 21.79 -2.43 30.48
C LYS A 514 21.28 -2.21 29.06
N TRP A 515 20.04 -2.60 28.75
CA TRP A 515 19.46 -2.41 27.43
C TRP A 515 19.54 -0.94 27.04
N ASP A 516 19.95 -0.65 25.82
CA ASP A 516 20.15 0.71 25.31
C ASP A 516 19.02 1.18 24.36
N GLY A 517 17.94 0.39 24.22
CA GLY A 517 16.88 0.66 23.25
C GLY A 517 17.18 0.13 21.85
N SER A 518 18.23 -0.66 21.65
CA SER A 518 18.49 -1.30 20.36
C SER A 518 17.44 -2.35 20.00
N THR A 519 17.14 -2.43 18.70
CA THR A 519 16.15 -3.34 18.13
C THR A 519 16.73 -4.72 17.80
N PRO A 520 15.91 -5.75 17.60
CA PRO A 520 16.35 -7.02 17.04
C PRO A 520 17.09 -6.89 15.70
N LYS A 521 16.69 -5.92 14.86
CA LYS A 521 17.35 -5.63 13.59
C LYS A 521 18.75 -5.05 13.81
N ASP A 522 18.93 -4.17 14.79
CA ASP A 522 20.24 -3.63 15.17
C ASP A 522 21.17 -4.72 15.69
N ALA A 523 20.66 -5.63 16.53
CA ALA A 523 21.40 -6.79 17.00
C ALA A 523 21.84 -7.69 15.82
N SER A 524 20.96 -7.90 14.83
CA SER A 524 21.27 -8.66 13.62
C SER A 524 22.36 -7.98 12.77
N ASN A 525 22.25 -6.66 12.56
CA ASN A 525 23.23 -5.87 11.83
C ASN A 525 24.59 -5.86 12.53
N TYR A 526 24.61 -5.75 13.86
CA TYR A 526 25.81 -5.85 14.68
C TYR A 526 26.52 -7.20 14.50
N LEU A 527 25.79 -8.32 14.60
CA LEU A 527 26.36 -9.65 14.39
C LEU A 527 26.89 -9.83 12.95
N ASN A 528 26.16 -9.32 11.95
CA ASN A 528 26.60 -9.31 10.55
C ASN A 528 27.91 -8.54 10.35
N LYS A 529 28.06 -7.37 10.98
CA LYS A 529 29.28 -6.56 10.93
C LYS A 529 30.47 -7.29 11.56
N LEU A 530 30.30 -7.90 12.72
CA LEU A 530 31.39 -8.66 13.35
C LEU A 530 31.77 -9.88 12.54
N TYR A 531 30.78 -10.56 11.97
CA TYR A 531 31.05 -11.74 11.16
C TYR A 531 31.68 -11.40 9.81
N SER A 532 31.33 -10.29 9.16
CA SER A 532 32.03 -9.85 7.94
C SER A 532 33.51 -9.59 8.21
N GLN A 533 33.84 -8.95 9.33
CA GLN A 533 35.23 -8.74 9.76
C GLN A 533 35.95 -10.06 10.07
N ALA A 534 35.29 -10.98 10.78
CA ALA A 534 35.84 -12.29 11.08
C ALA A 534 36.12 -13.09 9.80
N ARG A 535 35.18 -13.11 8.85
CA ARG A 535 35.35 -13.76 7.54
C ARG A 535 36.51 -13.15 6.75
N ALA A 536 36.58 -11.83 6.65
CA ALA A 536 37.70 -11.17 5.98
C ALA A 536 39.06 -11.55 6.57
N LYS A 537 39.14 -11.79 7.89
CA LYS A 537 40.37 -12.29 8.51
C LYS A 537 40.61 -13.78 8.25
N LEU A 538 39.58 -14.62 8.20
CA LEU A 538 39.70 -16.04 7.83
C LEU A 538 40.17 -16.19 6.38
N ASP A 539 39.65 -15.37 5.47
CA ASP A 539 40.02 -15.39 4.05
C ASP A 539 41.47 -14.93 3.84
N ARG A 540 41.93 -13.86 4.53
CA ARG A 540 43.36 -13.47 4.54
C ARG A 540 44.30 -14.50 5.15
N LEU A 541 43.78 -15.42 5.96
CA LEU A 541 44.55 -16.52 6.53
C LEU A 541 44.43 -17.80 5.69
N GLU A 542 43.72 -17.72 4.56
CA GLU A 542 43.48 -18.82 3.63
C GLU A 542 42.95 -20.08 4.33
N ILE A 543 42.13 -19.90 5.36
CA ILE A 543 41.56 -21.02 6.09
C ILE A 543 40.34 -21.54 5.31
N PRO A 544 40.37 -22.78 4.80
CA PRO A 544 39.20 -23.36 4.15
C PRO A 544 38.15 -23.69 5.20
N TYR A 545 36.92 -23.24 4.95
CA TYR A 545 35.76 -23.58 5.76
C TYR A 545 34.49 -23.44 4.93
N PHE A 546 33.41 -24.07 5.36
CA PHE A 546 32.06 -23.89 4.82
C PHE A 546 31.03 -24.17 5.91
N GLY A 547 29.75 -23.89 5.65
CA GLY A 547 28.69 -24.29 6.58
C GLY A 547 27.44 -23.45 6.51
N VAL A 548 26.72 -23.36 7.62
CA VAL A 548 25.39 -22.74 7.69
C VAL A 548 25.21 -21.91 8.97
N ARG A 549 24.51 -20.80 8.84
CA ARG A 549 24.07 -19.93 9.94
C ARG A 549 22.55 -19.89 10.00
N VAL A 550 22.01 -20.09 11.20
CA VAL A 550 20.60 -19.93 11.56
C VAL A 550 20.48 -18.75 12.53
N ALA A 551 19.64 -17.77 12.21
CA ALA A 551 19.32 -16.65 13.09
C ALA A 551 17.96 -16.88 13.75
N GLU A 552 17.91 -16.70 15.06
CA GLU A 552 16.74 -16.99 15.90
C GLU A 552 16.57 -15.86 16.95
N PRO A 553 15.34 -15.59 17.42
CA PRO A 553 15.14 -14.68 18.54
C PRO A 553 15.40 -15.38 19.87
N HIS A 554 16.07 -14.70 20.79
CA HIS A 554 15.95 -15.01 22.21
C HIS A 554 14.52 -14.69 22.68
N ALA A 555 14.13 -15.17 23.87
CA ALA A 555 12.77 -14.95 24.37
C ALA A 555 12.35 -13.46 24.42
N ASP A 556 13.30 -12.54 24.59
CA ASP A 556 13.13 -11.08 24.58
C ASP A 556 13.16 -10.44 23.18
N GLY A 557 13.20 -11.25 22.12
CA GLY A 557 13.24 -10.81 20.73
C GLY A 557 14.64 -10.50 20.20
N CYS A 558 15.69 -10.48 21.05
CA CYS A 558 17.05 -10.18 20.61
C CYS A 558 17.59 -11.26 19.65
N THR A 559 18.14 -10.85 18.50
CA THR A 559 18.73 -11.77 17.54
C THR A 559 19.93 -12.51 18.13
N HIS A 560 19.97 -13.83 17.95
CA HIS A 560 21.15 -14.67 18.20
C HIS A 560 21.35 -15.66 17.07
N TRP A 561 22.56 -16.21 16.97
CA TRP A 561 22.92 -17.13 15.90
C TRP A 561 23.34 -18.50 16.41
N HIS A 562 22.87 -19.52 15.70
CA HIS A 562 23.43 -20.86 15.69
C HIS A 562 24.21 -21.03 14.39
N MET A 563 25.50 -21.33 14.50
CA MET A 563 26.36 -21.55 13.34
C MET A 563 26.95 -22.95 13.39
N LEU A 564 26.92 -23.64 12.26
CA LEU A 564 27.62 -24.89 12.06
C LEU A 564 28.62 -24.69 10.92
N LEU A 565 29.91 -24.79 11.22
CA LEU A 565 30.99 -24.61 10.26
C LEU A 565 31.86 -25.85 10.24
N TRP A 566 32.23 -26.32 9.05
CA TRP A 566 33.21 -27.39 8.85
C TRP A 566 34.53 -26.80 8.37
N MET A 567 35.62 -27.35 8.87
CA MET A 567 36.99 -26.94 8.57
C MET A 567 37.95 -28.11 8.81
N PRO A 568 39.17 -28.12 8.23
CA PRO A 568 40.18 -29.11 8.56
C PRO A 568 40.45 -29.15 10.07
N ALA A 569 40.65 -30.34 10.64
CA ALA A 569 40.82 -30.53 12.08
C ALA A 569 41.89 -29.61 12.70
N ARG A 570 43.01 -29.40 11.99
CA ARG A 570 44.11 -28.52 12.40
C ARG A 570 43.72 -27.05 12.61
N TYR A 571 42.64 -26.59 11.96
CA TYR A 571 42.21 -25.19 12.02
C TYR A 571 41.07 -24.94 13.01
N TYR A 572 40.47 -25.98 13.58
CA TYR A 572 39.33 -25.84 14.49
C TYR A 572 39.59 -24.83 15.63
N ASP A 573 40.70 -24.99 16.36
CA ASP A 573 41.02 -24.12 17.48
C ASP A 573 41.34 -22.69 17.04
N LYS A 574 41.99 -22.53 15.88
CA LYS A 574 42.31 -21.22 15.29
C LYS A 574 41.03 -20.48 14.89
N VAL A 575 40.08 -21.16 14.25
CA VAL A 575 38.77 -20.59 13.87
C VAL A 575 37.95 -20.25 15.12
N ASN A 576 37.86 -21.16 16.09
CA ASN A 576 37.18 -20.93 17.37
C ASN A 576 37.76 -19.72 18.11
N HIS A 577 39.09 -19.62 18.20
CA HIS A 577 39.77 -18.47 18.81
C HIS A 577 39.43 -17.16 18.08
N LEU A 578 39.50 -17.15 16.75
CA LEU A 578 39.25 -15.96 15.95
C LEU A 578 37.79 -15.50 16.07
N LEU A 579 36.83 -16.42 15.89
CA LEU A 579 35.40 -16.11 16.04
C LEU A 579 35.12 -15.59 17.45
N ARG A 580 35.64 -16.26 18.49
CA ARG A 580 35.52 -15.80 19.88
C ARG A 580 36.05 -14.38 20.03
N ARG A 581 37.26 -14.08 19.54
CA ARG A 581 37.88 -12.75 19.63
C ARG A 581 37.01 -11.63 19.04
N TYR A 582 36.38 -11.87 17.89
CA TYR A 582 35.48 -10.89 17.26
C TYR A 582 34.14 -10.77 18.02
N PHE A 583 33.50 -11.89 18.35
CA PHE A 583 32.20 -11.86 19.03
C PHE A 583 32.27 -11.43 20.50
N THR A 584 33.44 -11.53 21.15
CA THR A 584 33.69 -11.01 22.51
C THR A 584 34.51 -9.72 22.50
N ARG A 585 34.51 -8.97 21.39
CA ARG A 585 35.26 -7.71 21.29
C ARG A 585 34.68 -6.61 22.18
N ASP A 586 33.37 -6.47 22.22
CA ASP A 586 32.66 -5.48 23.04
C ASP A 586 32.58 -5.93 24.50
N ASP A 587 32.44 -5.01 25.46
CA ASP A 587 32.30 -5.29 26.91
C ASP A 587 33.30 -6.29 27.51
N ARG A 588 34.58 -6.21 27.12
CA ARG A 588 35.60 -7.20 27.57
C ARG A 588 35.69 -7.35 29.08
N GLU A 589 35.45 -6.27 29.82
CA GLU A 589 35.47 -6.25 31.29
C GLU A 589 34.49 -7.26 31.89
N VAL A 590 33.33 -7.48 31.27
CA VAL A 590 32.35 -8.48 31.74
C VAL A 590 32.96 -9.88 31.74
N PHE A 591 33.81 -10.19 30.76
CA PHE A 591 34.49 -11.48 30.68
C PHE A 591 35.62 -11.60 31.69
N PHE A 592 36.37 -10.52 31.96
CA PHE A 592 37.40 -10.51 33.02
C PHE A 592 36.79 -10.72 34.41
N GLN A 593 35.71 -10.02 34.72
CA GLN A 593 34.96 -10.21 35.97
C GLN A 593 34.43 -11.64 36.10
N ARG A 594 33.91 -12.21 35.00
CA ARG A 594 33.43 -13.60 34.99
C ARG A 594 34.57 -14.60 35.18
N PHE A 595 35.75 -14.31 34.62
CA PHE A 595 36.95 -15.13 34.80
C PHE A 595 37.45 -15.11 36.25
N LYS A 596 37.45 -13.95 36.91
CA LYS A 596 37.71 -13.82 38.36
C LYS A 596 36.72 -14.69 39.16
N ASN A 597 35.45 -14.63 38.80
CA ASN A 597 34.36 -15.37 39.47
C ASN A 597 34.13 -16.81 38.97
N ARG A 598 35.03 -17.38 38.15
CA ARG A 598 34.82 -18.70 37.51
C ARG A 598 34.55 -19.84 38.49
N LYS A 599 35.19 -19.81 39.67
CA LYS A 599 35.02 -20.82 40.71
C LYS A 599 33.58 -20.83 41.23
N HIS A 600 32.97 -19.66 41.43
CA HIS A 600 31.58 -19.50 41.84
C HIS A 600 30.62 -20.10 40.79
N TYR A 601 30.78 -19.73 39.51
CA TYR A 601 29.91 -20.26 38.44
C TYR A 601 30.04 -21.77 38.28
N ARG A 602 31.24 -22.34 38.44
CA ARG A 602 31.45 -23.78 38.40
C ARG A 602 30.76 -24.49 39.56
N ARG A 603 30.80 -23.93 40.79
CA ARG A 603 30.06 -24.46 41.95
C ARG A 603 28.56 -24.45 41.70
N LYS A 604 28.01 -23.33 41.21
CA LYS A 604 26.58 -23.19 40.86
C LYS A 604 26.15 -24.22 39.80
N TYR A 605 26.96 -24.42 38.76
CA TYR A 605 26.72 -25.46 37.75
C TYR A 605 26.67 -26.87 38.37
N LYS A 606 27.66 -27.23 39.19
CA LYS A 606 27.70 -28.53 39.88
C LYS A 606 26.45 -28.75 40.75
N HIS A 607 26.02 -27.72 41.48
CA HIS A 607 24.82 -27.79 42.30
C HIS A 607 23.56 -28.03 41.45
N ASN A 608 23.33 -27.22 40.41
CA ASN A 608 22.21 -27.40 39.50
C ASN A 608 22.23 -28.77 38.80
N ARG A 609 23.43 -29.31 38.51
CA ARG A 609 23.61 -30.63 37.89
C ARG A 609 23.19 -31.76 38.82
N LYS A 610 23.46 -31.63 40.12
CA LYS A 610 22.97 -32.58 41.14
C LYS A 610 21.45 -32.55 41.23
N ILE A 611 20.85 -31.36 41.31
CA ILE A 611 19.38 -31.20 41.32
C ILE A 611 18.74 -31.83 40.08
N TRP A 612 19.30 -31.56 38.90
CA TRP A 612 18.85 -32.15 37.65
C TRP A 612 18.94 -33.67 37.66
N GLY A 613 20.05 -34.23 38.17
CA GLY A 613 20.22 -35.68 38.30
C GLY A 613 19.16 -36.32 39.21
N LEU A 614 18.87 -35.67 40.34
CA LEU A 614 17.83 -36.10 41.28
C LEU A 614 16.42 -36.02 40.68
N ASN A 615 16.11 -34.95 39.96
CA ASN A 615 14.80 -34.81 39.32
C ASN A 615 14.65 -35.84 38.19
N LYS A 616 15.72 -36.10 37.43
CA LYS A 616 15.75 -37.15 36.41
C LYS A 616 15.51 -38.54 37.01
N SER A 617 16.11 -38.85 38.16
CA SER A 617 15.87 -40.14 38.84
C SER A 617 14.44 -40.26 39.40
N LYS A 618 13.78 -39.14 39.70
CA LYS A 618 12.38 -39.07 40.13
C LYS A 618 11.37 -39.05 38.96
N GLY A 619 11.82 -39.18 37.72
CA GLY A 619 10.95 -39.06 36.54
C GLY A 619 10.41 -37.64 36.29
N ILE A 620 10.89 -36.63 37.01
CA ILE A 620 10.46 -35.23 36.86
C ILE A 620 11.30 -34.59 35.76
N TYR A 621 10.64 -34.15 34.69
CA TYR A 621 11.32 -33.40 33.63
C TYR A 621 11.93 -32.12 34.20
N THR A 622 13.25 -32.04 34.15
CA THR A 622 13.97 -30.80 34.39
C THR A 622 15.04 -30.61 33.34
N LYS A 623 15.22 -29.35 32.94
CA LYS A 623 16.20 -28.99 31.91
C LYS A 623 17.62 -29.24 32.41
N ALA A 624 18.43 -29.90 31.58
CA ALA A 624 19.84 -30.10 31.89
C ALA A 624 20.55 -28.74 32.03
N PRO A 625 21.34 -28.53 33.09
CA PRO A 625 22.06 -27.27 33.24
C PRO A 625 23.14 -27.14 32.17
N VAL A 626 23.21 -25.96 31.56
CA VAL A 626 24.22 -25.62 30.56
C VAL A 626 25.55 -25.30 31.25
N LYS A 627 26.68 -25.69 30.64
CA LYS A 627 28.04 -25.37 31.11
C LYS A 627 28.37 -23.87 30.94
N ASN A 628 27.65 -23.01 31.65
CA ASN A 628 27.77 -21.55 31.56
C ASN A 628 28.77 -20.97 32.57
N TYR A 629 29.94 -21.61 32.73
CA TYR A 629 30.99 -21.18 33.64
C TYR A 629 32.26 -20.72 32.92
N PHE A 630 32.34 -20.84 31.59
CA PHE A 630 33.44 -20.24 30.84
C PHE A 630 33.23 -18.72 30.78
N PRO A 631 34.32 -17.91 30.77
CA PRO A 631 34.22 -16.46 30.69
C PRO A 631 33.38 -15.99 29.50
N SER A 632 33.58 -16.56 28.31
CA SER A 632 32.87 -16.16 27.10
C SER A 632 31.45 -16.72 26.99
N SER A 633 31.04 -17.70 27.82
CA SER A 633 29.78 -18.42 27.66
C SER A 633 28.53 -17.56 27.50
N PRO A 634 28.38 -16.39 28.15
CA PRO A 634 27.20 -15.54 27.95
C PRO A 634 27.05 -14.97 26.53
N ARG A 635 28.14 -14.95 25.76
CA ARG A 635 28.17 -14.34 24.41
C ARG A 635 28.54 -15.33 23.32
N TYR A 636 29.39 -16.30 23.65
CA TYR A 636 29.98 -17.22 22.70
C TYR A 636 30.23 -18.58 23.37
N THR A 637 29.57 -19.60 22.83
CA THR A 637 29.84 -21.00 23.16
C THR A 637 30.18 -21.76 21.88
N ALA A 638 31.20 -22.61 21.96
CA ALA A 638 31.63 -23.47 20.86
C ALA A 638 31.62 -24.92 21.35
N MET A 639 31.15 -25.82 20.48
CA MET A 639 31.21 -27.26 20.66
C MET A 639 31.84 -27.87 19.42
N LYS A 640 32.84 -28.72 19.62
CA LYS A 640 33.39 -29.55 18.54
C LYS A 640 32.41 -30.69 18.33
N MET A 641 31.95 -30.87 17.09
CA MET A 641 30.99 -31.91 16.74
C MET A 641 31.73 -33.21 16.49
N GLU A 642 31.17 -34.29 17.03
CA GLU A 642 31.60 -35.64 16.69
C GLU A 642 30.95 -36.05 15.36
N PRO A 643 31.63 -36.88 14.54
CA PRO A 643 31.06 -37.44 13.33
C PRO A 643 29.77 -38.22 13.62
N ALA A 644 28.89 -38.29 12.62
CA ALA A 644 27.71 -39.14 12.69
C ALA A 644 28.11 -40.61 12.90
N LYS A 645 27.42 -41.31 13.80
CA LYS A 645 27.65 -42.74 14.03
C LYS A 645 26.59 -43.56 13.31
N ILE A 646 26.95 -44.72 12.79
CA ILE A 646 25.98 -45.65 12.23
C ILE A 646 25.34 -46.41 13.41
N GLY A 647 24.03 -46.27 13.56
CA GLY A 647 23.23 -46.99 14.54
C GLY A 647 23.08 -48.47 14.19
N LYS A 648 22.52 -49.25 15.12
CA LYS A 648 22.26 -50.68 14.92
C LYS A 648 21.33 -50.94 13.72
N ASP A 649 20.45 -50.00 13.41
CA ASP A 649 19.47 -50.08 12.32
C ASP A 649 20.04 -49.60 10.96
N GLY A 650 21.37 -49.42 10.86
CA GLY A 650 22.04 -48.88 9.67
C GLY A 650 21.85 -47.37 9.44
N LYS A 651 21.01 -46.70 10.24
CA LYS A 651 20.77 -45.25 10.14
C LYS A 651 21.88 -44.44 10.82
N ARG A 652 22.28 -43.31 10.23
CA ARG A 652 23.16 -42.33 10.89
C ARG A 652 22.43 -41.71 12.10
N ILE A 653 23.02 -41.84 13.28
CA ILE A 653 22.55 -41.29 14.56
C ILE A 653 23.56 -40.25 15.04
N GLY A 654 23.05 -39.10 15.46
CA GLY A 654 23.88 -37.98 15.90
C GLY A 654 24.45 -37.20 14.70
N GLY A 655 25.62 -36.60 14.89
CA GLY A 655 26.25 -35.75 13.88
C GLY A 655 25.82 -34.28 13.96
N ALA A 656 26.49 -33.47 13.15
CA ALA A 656 26.32 -32.05 13.04
C ALA A 656 24.95 -31.66 12.44
N ALA A 657 24.48 -32.38 11.42
CA ALA A 657 23.18 -32.13 10.78
C ALA A 657 22.02 -32.40 11.74
N ALA A 658 22.06 -33.53 12.48
CA ALA A 658 21.03 -33.85 13.47
C ALA A 658 20.96 -32.80 14.58
N TYR A 659 22.11 -32.23 14.97
CA TYR A 659 22.16 -31.20 16.00
C TYR A 659 21.50 -29.89 15.55
N ILE A 660 21.75 -29.47 14.30
CA ILE A 660 21.17 -28.22 13.79
C ILE A 660 19.72 -28.36 13.33
N ALA A 661 19.27 -29.59 13.04
CA ALA A 661 17.91 -29.90 12.58
C ALA A 661 16.81 -29.29 13.47
N LYS A 662 16.99 -29.34 14.79
CA LYS A 662 16.08 -28.72 15.77
C LYS A 662 15.85 -27.23 15.48
N TYR A 663 16.93 -26.51 15.22
CA TYR A 663 16.89 -25.07 14.95
C TYR A 663 16.31 -24.78 13.57
N VAL A 664 16.52 -25.66 12.58
CA VAL A 664 15.86 -25.56 11.27
C VAL A 664 14.35 -25.73 11.43
N SER A 665 13.88 -26.83 12.04
CA SER A 665 12.45 -27.09 12.24
C SER A 665 11.78 -25.96 13.03
N LYS A 666 12.38 -25.47 14.12
CA LYS A 666 11.83 -24.37 14.93
C LYS A 666 11.59 -23.10 14.13
N ASN A 667 12.45 -22.81 13.16
CA ASN A 667 12.39 -21.62 12.32
C ASN A 667 11.47 -21.78 11.07
N ILE A 668 10.95 -22.98 10.80
CA ILE A 668 10.12 -23.29 9.62
C ILE A 668 8.69 -23.68 9.99
N ASP A 669 8.45 -24.88 10.50
CA ASP A 669 7.11 -25.45 10.69
C ASP A 669 6.98 -26.30 11.95
N GLY A 670 8.02 -26.37 12.77
CA GLY A 670 8.03 -27.13 14.01
C GLY A 670 7.94 -28.64 13.80
N PHE A 671 8.21 -29.14 12.59
CA PHE A 671 8.16 -30.57 12.29
C PHE A 671 9.10 -31.37 13.20
N GLY A 672 8.59 -32.46 13.77
CA GLY A 672 9.32 -33.33 14.69
C GLY A 672 9.52 -32.79 16.10
N LEU A 673 9.02 -31.58 16.42
CA LEU A 673 9.25 -30.95 17.73
C LEU A 673 8.12 -31.15 18.75
N ALA A 674 6.98 -31.75 18.39
CA ALA A 674 5.75 -31.77 19.23
C ALA A 674 5.92 -32.33 20.67
N ASN A 675 6.96 -33.13 20.93
CA ASN A 675 7.26 -33.68 22.26
C ASN A 675 8.49 -33.04 22.93
N GLU A 676 9.11 -32.06 22.30
CA GLU A 676 10.25 -31.34 22.85
C GLU A 676 9.80 -30.12 23.67
N TYR A 677 10.76 -29.56 24.41
CA TYR A 677 10.61 -28.29 25.11
C TYR A 677 11.51 -27.23 24.49
N ASP A 678 10.99 -26.02 24.43
CA ASP A 678 11.73 -24.87 23.97
C ASP A 678 12.83 -24.49 24.96
N ALA A 679 14.06 -24.37 24.47
CA ALA A 679 15.20 -24.00 25.29
C ALA A 679 15.09 -22.57 25.82
N GLU A 680 14.46 -21.68 25.05
CA GLU A 680 14.27 -20.30 25.45
C GLU A 680 13.11 -20.20 26.42
N THR A 681 11.86 -20.48 26.04
CA THR A 681 10.69 -20.26 26.91
C THR A 681 10.53 -21.29 28.04
N GLY A 682 10.99 -22.53 27.83
CA GLY A 682 10.73 -23.66 28.71
C GLY A 682 9.34 -24.28 28.53
N GLU A 683 8.59 -23.85 27.51
CA GLU A 683 7.27 -24.38 27.18
C GLU A 683 7.38 -25.59 26.24
N LYS A 684 6.39 -26.48 26.28
CA LYS A 684 6.34 -27.63 25.38
C LYS A 684 6.02 -27.14 23.98
N PHE A 685 6.68 -27.69 22.96
CA PHE A 685 6.34 -27.35 21.59
C PHE A 685 4.96 -27.92 21.24
N THR A 686 3.99 -27.05 20.98
CA THR A 686 2.79 -27.44 20.24
C THR A 686 2.97 -27.02 18.78
N GLN A 687 2.58 -27.89 17.85
CA GLN A 687 2.83 -27.73 16.41
C GLN A 687 2.31 -26.38 15.86
N SER A 688 1.29 -25.79 16.49
CA SER A 688 0.66 -24.52 16.10
C SER A 688 1.22 -23.26 16.80
N ALA A 689 1.84 -23.37 17.99
CA ALA A 689 2.13 -22.19 18.83
C ALA A 689 3.49 -21.54 18.60
N LEU A 690 4.53 -22.28 18.17
CA LEU A 690 5.90 -21.76 18.09
C LEU A 690 6.37 -21.34 16.70
N VAL A 691 5.73 -21.88 15.66
CA VAL A 691 6.03 -21.57 14.26
C VAL A 691 5.68 -20.13 13.90
N ASN A 692 4.55 -19.64 14.42
CA ASN A 692 4.04 -18.31 14.09
C ASN A 692 4.86 -17.18 14.73
N PRO A 693 5.26 -17.23 16.03
CA PRO A 693 6.03 -16.15 16.65
C PRO A 693 7.43 -15.94 16.07
N VAL A 694 8.19 -17.01 15.80
CA VAL A 694 9.55 -16.88 15.23
C VAL A 694 9.50 -16.33 13.81
N LYS A 695 8.55 -16.80 12.99
CA LYS A 695 8.35 -16.25 11.63
C LYS A 695 7.79 -14.83 11.65
N ALA A 696 6.88 -14.51 12.56
CA ALA A 696 6.36 -13.15 12.76
C ALA A 696 7.50 -12.21 13.14
N TRP A 697 8.37 -12.59 14.08
CA TRP A 697 9.58 -11.86 14.43
C TRP A 697 10.48 -11.62 13.21
N ALA A 698 10.82 -12.68 12.47
CA ALA A 698 11.69 -12.57 11.30
C ALA A 698 11.09 -11.67 10.21
N SER A 699 9.77 -11.75 10.00
CA SER A 699 9.01 -10.92 9.06
C SER A 699 8.99 -9.45 9.48
N THR A 700 8.61 -9.15 10.72
CA THR A 700 8.54 -7.79 11.27
C THR A 700 9.88 -7.06 11.17
N TRP A 701 10.96 -7.74 11.54
CA TRP A 701 12.29 -7.14 11.57
C TRP A 701 13.06 -7.29 10.24
N GLY A 702 12.55 -8.04 9.27
CA GLY A 702 13.24 -8.32 8.01
C GLY A 702 14.57 -9.03 8.22
N ILE A 703 14.58 -10.12 8.99
CA ILE A 703 15.79 -10.88 9.35
C ILE A 703 15.84 -12.15 8.53
N ARG A 704 16.91 -12.32 7.75
CA ARG A 704 17.18 -13.57 7.02
C ARG A 704 17.56 -14.66 8.03
N GLN A 705 16.73 -15.69 8.17
CA GLN A 705 16.95 -16.78 9.13
C GLN A 705 18.12 -17.70 8.70
N PHE A 706 18.14 -18.19 7.46
CA PHE A 706 19.13 -19.17 6.98
C PHE A 706 20.15 -18.58 6.00
N GLN A 707 21.42 -18.89 6.21
CA GLN A 707 22.51 -18.49 5.31
C GLN A 707 23.60 -19.57 5.23
N PHE A 708 23.73 -20.21 4.07
CA PHE A 708 24.88 -21.06 3.74
C PHE A 708 26.12 -20.21 3.43
N GLN A 709 27.29 -20.75 3.75
CA GLN A 709 28.60 -20.13 3.66
C GLN A 709 29.45 -20.96 2.70
N LYS A 710 30.06 -20.29 1.69
CA LYS A 710 30.99 -20.90 0.73
C LYS A 710 30.44 -22.15 -0.01
N SER A 711 29.11 -22.25 -0.13
CA SER A 711 28.40 -23.23 -0.96
C SER A 711 28.17 -22.66 -2.36
N PRO A 712 28.15 -23.51 -3.41
CA PRO A 712 27.65 -23.14 -4.74
C PRO A 712 26.22 -22.58 -4.69
N ALA A 713 25.83 -21.84 -5.74
CA ALA A 713 24.52 -21.20 -5.81
C ALA A 713 23.39 -22.23 -5.88
N ILE A 714 22.53 -22.25 -4.85
CA ILE A 714 21.32 -23.11 -4.83
C ILE A 714 20.34 -22.78 -5.96
N THR A 715 20.46 -21.60 -6.54
CA THR A 715 19.67 -21.21 -7.71
C THR A 715 19.91 -22.15 -8.88
N ILE A 716 21.16 -22.57 -9.12
CA ILE A 716 21.52 -23.48 -10.22
C ILE A 716 20.90 -24.85 -9.98
N TRP A 717 21.04 -25.40 -8.77
CA TRP A 717 20.37 -26.62 -8.33
C TRP A 717 18.86 -26.60 -8.62
N ARG A 718 18.19 -25.49 -8.32
CA ARG A 718 16.75 -25.34 -8.54
C ARG A 718 16.38 -25.23 -10.01
N GLU A 719 17.20 -24.59 -10.83
CA GLU A 719 16.95 -24.44 -12.26
C GLU A 719 17.24 -25.72 -13.04
N LEU A 720 18.31 -26.46 -12.72
CA LEU A 720 18.59 -27.77 -13.32
C LEU A 720 17.49 -28.80 -13.03
N ARG A 721 16.91 -28.76 -11.82
CA ARG A 721 15.74 -29.57 -11.46
C ARG A 721 14.44 -29.17 -12.17
N ARG A 722 14.46 -28.18 -13.07
CA ARG A 722 13.34 -27.90 -13.99
C ARG A 722 13.48 -28.64 -15.31
N VAL A 723 14.71 -29.01 -15.68
CA VAL A 723 15.04 -29.67 -16.94
C VAL A 723 15.00 -31.19 -16.71
N ARG A 724 13.97 -31.84 -17.26
CA ARG A 724 13.79 -33.30 -17.15
C ARG A 724 14.50 -34.07 -18.25
N GLU A 725 14.68 -33.43 -19.39
CA GLU A 725 15.37 -33.99 -20.55
C GLU A 725 16.88 -33.94 -20.39
N GLU A 726 17.57 -34.80 -21.13
CA GLU A 726 19.03 -34.85 -21.20
C GLU A 726 19.59 -33.64 -21.96
N ILE A 727 20.62 -33.01 -21.42
CA ILE A 727 21.31 -31.90 -22.07
C ILE A 727 22.32 -32.45 -23.07
N GLN A 728 22.06 -32.24 -24.35
CA GLN A 728 22.99 -32.62 -25.42
C GLN A 728 24.08 -31.56 -25.61
N GLY A 729 25.31 -32.00 -25.91
CA GLY A 729 26.42 -31.13 -26.29
C GLY A 729 27.24 -30.54 -25.13
N ASN A 730 26.92 -30.83 -23.87
CA ASN A 730 27.76 -30.50 -22.71
C ASN A 730 27.64 -31.59 -21.63
N GLU A 731 28.54 -32.58 -21.69
CA GLU A 731 28.51 -33.75 -20.81
C GLU A 731 28.68 -33.39 -19.33
N GLU A 732 29.54 -32.41 -19.03
CA GLU A 732 29.79 -31.98 -17.65
C GLU A 732 28.56 -31.29 -17.04
N LEU A 733 27.87 -30.45 -17.82
CA LEU A 733 26.61 -29.84 -17.39
C LEU A 733 25.50 -30.89 -17.22
N GLU A 734 25.43 -31.90 -18.09
CA GLU A 734 24.48 -33.00 -17.94
C GLU A 734 24.74 -33.82 -16.66
N GLN A 735 26.00 -34.09 -16.32
CA GLN A 735 26.35 -34.75 -15.05
C GLN A 735 25.84 -33.93 -13.84
N VAL A 736 26.03 -32.61 -13.88
CA VAL A 736 25.54 -31.70 -12.83
C VAL A 736 24.00 -31.69 -12.78
N ARG A 737 23.32 -31.66 -13.94
CA ARG A 737 21.86 -31.72 -14.04
C ARG A 737 21.33 -33.03 -13.48
N LYS A 738 21.90 -34.16 -13.88
CA LYS A 738 21.54 -35.50 -13.43
C LYS A 738 21.66 -35.65 -11.91
N ALA A 739 22.76 -35.17 -11.33
CA ALA A 739 22.93 -35.14 -9.88
C ALA A 739 21.84 -34.28 -9.20
N ALA A 740 21.54 -33.11 -9.77
CA ALA A 740 20.50 -32.23 -9.25
C ALA A 740 19.10 -32.85 -9.30
N ASP A 741 18.75 -33.48 -10.42
CA ASP A 741 17.45 -34.13 -10.67
C ASP A 741 17.22 -35.31 -9.73
N GLN A 742 18.23 -36.17 -9.55
CA GLN A 742 18.20 -37.31 -8.63
C GLN A 742 18.17 -36.90 -7.15
N GLY A 743 18.48 -35.64 -6.84
CA GLY A 743 18.54 -35.15 -5.46
C GLY A 743 19.84 -35.50 -4.74
N ASP A 744 20.92 -35.79 -5.47
CA ASP A 744 22.26 -35.95 -4.94
C ASP A 744 22.99 -34.59 -4.89
N PHE A 745 22.76 -33.86 -3.79
CA PHE A 745 23.33 -32.54 -3.54
C PHE A 745 24.84 -32.61 -3.31
N LYS A 746 25.34 -33.69 -2.71
CA LYS A 746 26.77 -33.93 -2.52
C LYS A 746 27.50 -33.99 -3.86
N THR A 747 27.07 -34.86 -4.77
CA THR A 747 27.71 -35.01 -6.09
C THR A 747 27.55 -33.73 -6.90
N PHE A 748 26.39 -33.08 -6.86
CA PHE A 748 26.21 -31.76 -7.47
C PHE A 748 27.23 -30.73 -6.96
N VAL A 749 27.45 -30.63 -5.65
CA VAL A 749 28.42 -29.68 -5.11
C VAL A 749 29.84 -30.05 -5.54
N THR A 750 30.21 -31.33 -5.53
CA THR A 750 31.52 -31.80 -5.99
C THR A 750 31.76 -31.40 -7.45
N LEU A 751 30.81 -31.66 -8.35
CA LEU A 751 30.90 -31.30 -9.77
C LEU A 751 30.93 -29.78 -10.00
N MET A 752 30.28 -29.01 -9.13
CA MET A 752 30.33 -27.53 -9.15
C MET A 752 31.67 -26.94 -8.65
N GLY A 753 32.66 -27.78 -8.32
CA GLY A 753 33.97 -27.40 -7.81
C GLY A 753 34.13 -27.49 -6.29
N GLY A 754 33.21 -28.18 -5.61
CA GLY A 754 33.26 -28.49 -4.18
C GLY A 754 32.83 -27.35 -3.24
N PHE A 755 32.81 -27.65 -1.93
CA PHE A 755 32.59 -26.64 -0.90
C PHE A 755 33.84 -25.78 -0.69
N GLY A 756 33.67 -24.46 -0.65
CA GLY A 756 34.78 -23.50 -0.58
C GLY A 756 34.81 -22.54 -1.76
N ILE A 757 34.30 -22.96 -2.92
CA ILE A 757 34.35 -22.18 -4.18
C ILE A 757 33.43 -20.95 -4.14
N GLY A 758 32.29 -21.05 -3.45
CA GLY A 758 31.35 -19.96 -3.25
C GLY A 758 30.83 -19.35 -4.56
N ARG A 759 31.25 -18.11 -4.85
CA ARG A 759 30.82 -17.35 -6.05
C ARG A 759 31.68 -17.62 -7.29
N ASN A 760 32.79 -18.33 -7.12
CA ASN A 760 33.73 -18.66 -8.20
C ASN A 760 33.39 -19.99 -8.88
N ALA A 761 32.21 -20.56 -8.59
CA ALA A 761 31.76 -21.77 -9.26
C ALA A 761 31.64 -21.54 -10.78
N ARG A 762 31.96 -22.59 -11.56
CA ARG A 762 31.98 -22.56 -13.02
C ARG A 762 30.64 -22.12 -13.61
N PHE A 763 29.57 -22.83 -13.28
CA PHE A 763 28.24 -22.52 -13.77
C PHE A 763 27.63 -21.37 -12.97
N LYS A 764 26.96 -20.45 -13.66
CA LYS A 764 26.30 -19.29 -13.06
C LYS A 764 24.85 -19.15 -13.53
N PRO A 765 23.96 -18.56 -12.71
CA PRO A 765 22.61 -18.25 -13.15
C PRO A 765 22.65 -17.13 -14.19
N VAL A 766 22.02 -17.38 -15.34
CA VAL A 766 21.77 -16.39 -16.39
C VAL A 766 20.52 -15.62 -16.07
N TYR A 767 20.59 -14.31 -16.28
CA TYR A 767 19.47 -13.42 -16.08
C TYR A 767 19.15 -12.65 -17.35
N GLU A 768 17.87 -12.57 -17.64
CA GLU A 768 17.30 -11.61 -18.57
C GLU A 768 17.15 -10.27 -17.84
N TYR A 769 17.61 -9.21 -18.48
CA TYR A 769 17.48 -7.83 -18.00
C TYR A 769 16.44 -7.14 -18.87
N THR A 770 15.34 -6.74 -18.27
CA THR A 770 14.35 -5.89 -18.94
C THR A 770 14.59 -4.46 -18.49
N GLU A 771 15.20 -3.66 -19.37
CA GLU A 771 15.30 -2.22 -19.16
C GLU A 771 13.91 -1.63 -19.04
N TYR A 772 13.73 -0.66 -18.14
CA TYR A 772 12.43 -0.06 -17.86
C TYR A 772 11.33 -1.07 -17.53
N GLY A 773 11.69 -2.24 -16.99
CA GLY A 773 10.83 -3.41 -16.83
C GLY A 773 9.72 -3.26 -15.77
N ASN A 774 9.62 -2.11 -15.10
CA ASN A 774 8.53 -1.78 -14.20
C ASN A 774 8.07 -0.32 -14.35
N GLN A 775 6.97 0.03 -13.68
CA GLN A 775 6.37 1.38 -13.69
C GLN A 775 7.28 2.52 -13.18
N TYR A 776 8.47 2.20 -12.64
CA TYR A 776 9.44 3.17 -12.13
C TYR A 776 10.70 3.24 -13.01
N ALA A 777 10.64 2.74 -14.24
CA ALA A 777 11.80 2.69 -15.14
C ALA A 777 12.98 1.82 -14.63
N GLU A 778 12.76 0.98 -13.61
CA GLU A 778 13.84 0.16 -13.05
C GLU A 778 14.19 -1.01 -13.98
N CYS A 779 15.48 -1.28 -14.15
CA CYS A 779 15.95 -2.50 -14.80
C CYS A 779 15.54 -3.73 -13.97
N VAL A 780 14.65 -4.56 -14.51
CA VAL A 780 14.15 -5.76 -13.83
C VAL A 780 14.97 -6.96 -14.24
N LYS A 781 15.65 -7.56 -13.25
CA LYS A 781 16.45 -8.77 -13.42
C LYS A 781 15.60 -10.02 -13.18
N ARG A 782 15.44 -10.88 -14.18
CA ARG A 782 14.71 -12.17 -14.11
C ARG A 782 15.64 -13.32 -14.43
N ILE A 783 15.56 -14.41 -13.67
CA ILE A 783 16.35 -15.59 -14.00
C ILE A 783 15.79 -16.23 -15.28
N LYS A 784 16.67 -16.60 -16.21
CA LYS A 784 16.30 -17.22 -17.50
C LYS A 784 16.90 -18.61 -17.68
N GLY A 785 18.06 -18.86 -17.07
CA GLY A 785 18.81 -20.08 -17.30
C GLY A 785 20.09 -20.19 -16.49
N ILE A 786 21.02 -20.98 -17.03
CA ILE A 786 22.36 -21.21 -16.50
C ILE A 786 23.36 -21.01 -17.64
N GLU A 787 24.48 -20.36 -17.36
CA GLU A 787 25.62 -20.20 -18.28
C GLU A 787 26.80 -20.97 -17.72
N ASP A 788 27.60 -21.49 -18.64
CA ASP A 788 28.96 -21.90 -18.37
C ASP A 788 29.93 -20.77 -18.76
N LEU A 789 30.89 -20.49 -17.88
CA LEU A 789 31.90 -19.46 -18.10
C LEU A 789 33.13 -19.95 -18.86
N HIS A 790 33.36 -21.26 -18.91
CA HIS A 790 34.54 -21.83 -19.57
C HIS A 790 34.25 -22.07 -21.06
N GLU A 791 33.10 -22.69 -21.34
CA GLU A 791 32.57 -22.83 -22.70
C GLU A 791 31.31 -21.97 -22.78
N PRO A 792 31.26 -20.91 -23.62
CA PRO A 792 30.13 -19.99 -23.67
C PRO A 792 28.88 -20.69 -24.21
N CYS A 793 28.21 -21.44 -23.35
CA CYS A 793 26.95 -22.11 -23.60
C CYS A 793 25.94 -21.66 -22.56
N THR A 794 24.69 -21.46 -22.98
CA THR A 794 23.59 -21.04 -22.11
C THR A 794 22.46 -22.04 -22.19
N LEU A 795 22.16 -22.67 -21.06
CA LEU A 795 20.99 -23.52 -20.87
C LEU A 795 19.80 -22.67 -20.44
N ILE A 796 18.80 -22.51 -21.30
CA ILE A 796 17.56 -21.83 -20.97
C ILE A 796 16.65 -22.80 -20.22
N THR A 797 16.42 -22.55 -18.93
CA THR A 797 15.56 -23.38 -18.06
C THR A 797 14.14 -22.86 -17.96
N ARG A 798 13.88 -21.66 -18.47
CA ARG A 798 12.58 -20.99 -18.44
C ARG A 798 12.13 -20.62 -19.84
N VAL A 799 11.52 -21.61 -20.48
CA VAL A 799 10.99 -21.51 -21.85
C VAL A 799 9.68 -20.72 -21.88
N HIS A 800 8.79 -20.93 -20.91
CA HIS A 800 7.47 -20.29 -20.87
C HIS A 800 7.42 -18.97 -20.10
N THR A 801 6.59 -18.05 -20.59
CA THR A 801 6.27 -16.78 -19.94
C THR A 801 4.89 -16.85 -19.33
N TRP A 802 4.85 -16.96 -17.99
CA TRP A 802 3.60 -17.03 -17.25
C TRP A 802 3.06 -15.64 -16.92
N GLN A 803 1.84 -15.36 -17.34
CA GLN A 803 1.06 -14.18 -16.97
C GLN A 803 0.02 -14.56 -15.91
N LYS A 804 -0.40 -13.57 -15.11
CA LYS A 804 -1.40 -13.76 -14.05
C LYS A 804 -2.76 -13.25 -14.49
N GLN A 805 -3.80 -13.97 -14.11
CA GLN A 805 -5.17 -13.51 -14.25
C GLN A 805 -6.04 -13.99 -13.07
N ILE A 806 -7.23 -13.43 -12.95
CA ILE A 806 -8.22 -13.84 -11.94
C ILE A 806 -8.79 -15.20 -12.34
N ILE A 807 -9.01 -16.09 -11.38
CA ILE A 807 -9.60 -17.41 -11.65
C ILE A 807 -10.91 -17.29 -12.43
N GLY A 808 -11.05 -18.11 -13.47
CA GLY A 808 -12.24 -18.14 -14.32
C GLY A 808 -12.18 -17.17 -15.50
N THR A 809 -11.12 -16.37 -15.62
CA THR A 809 -10.93 -15.47 -16.77
C THR A 809 -10.56 -16.25 -18.03
N ALA A 810 -9.77 -17.33 -17.91
CA ALA A 810 -9.49 -18.22 -19.06
C ALA A 810 -10.75 -18.94 -19.56
N ALA A 811 -11.58 -19.44 -18.65
CA ALA A 811 -12.83 -20.13 -18.99
C ALA A 811 -13.86 -19.18 -19.65
N ALA A 812 -13.82 -17.89 -19.34
CA ALA A 812 -14.67 -16.88 -19.99
C ALA A 812 -14.23 -16.53 -21.43
N ASN A 813 -12.97 -16.81 -21.80
CA ASN A 813 -12.47 -16.61 -23.16
C ASN A 813 -12.90 -17.74 -24.13
N ASP A 814 -13.33 -18.88 -23.59
CA ASP A 814 -14.03 -19.94 -24.33
C ASP A 814 -15.56 -19.71 -24.26
N ASN A 815 -16.05 -18.74 -25.02
CA ASN A 815 -17.47 -18.58 -25.42
C ASN A 815 -18.58 -18.92 -24.38
N THR A 816 -18.49 -18.42 -23.14
CA THR A 816 -19.69 -18.20 -22.30
C THR A 816 -19.43 -17.08 -21.29
N ALA A 817 -19.90 -15.87 -21.63
CA ALA A 817 -19.84 -14.72 -20.74
C ALA A 817 -20.75 -14.91 -19.52
N VAL A 818 -20.15 -15.13 -18.33
CA VAL A 818 -20.82 -14.88 -17.06
C VAL A 818 -20.34 -13.54 -16.52
N ASN A 819 -21.11 -12.49 -16.81
CA ASN A 819 -21.02 -11.20 -16.15
C ASN A 819 -21.42 -11.37 -14.68
N GLY A 820 -20.46 -11.31 -13.74
CA GLY A 820 -20.83 -11.41 -12.33
C GLY A 820 -19.76 -11.46 -11.25
N VAL A 821 -18.47 -11.23 -11.53
CA VAL A 821 -17.45 -11.20 -10.47
C VAL A 821 -16.94 -9.78 -10.26
N GLN A 822 -17.75 -8.96 -9.59
CA GLN A 822 -17.26 -7.75 -8.93
C GLN A 822 -16.29 -8.15 -7.80
N ASP A 823 -15.09 -7.57 -7.83
CA ASP A 823 -14.16 -7.40 -6.72
C ASP A 823 -14.08 -8.55 -5.68
N ALA A 824 -13.45 -9.65 -6.05
CA ALA A 824 -12.97 -10.63 -5.06
C ALA A 824 -11.71 -10.17 -4.30
N ASN A 825 -11.12 -9.03 -4.64
CA ASN A 825 -9.83 -8.57 -4.11
C ASN A 825 -9.98 -7.60 -2.94
N ASN A 826 -10.45 -8.09 -1.79
CA ASN A 826 -10.39 -7.43 -0.48
C ASN A 826 -8.94 -7.35 0.09
N VAL A 827 -7.92 -7.09 -0.74
CA VAL A 827 -6.52 -6.96 -0.32
C VAL A 827 -5.94 -5.68 -0.88
N GLY A 828 -5.56 -4.75 -0.01
CA GLY A 828 -4.95 -3.48 -0.42
C GLY A 828 -3.59 -3.69 -1.09
N SER A 829 -3.19 -2.76 -1.96
CA SER A 829 -1.89 -2.77 -2.67
C SER A 829 -0.64 -2.87 -1.78
N ALA A 830 -0.75 -2.52 -0.50
CA ALA A 830 0.30 -2.65 0.51
C ALA A 830 0.33 -4.03 1.21
N ASP A 831 -0.71 -4.86 1.02
CA ASP A 831 -0.93 -6.15 1.70
C ASP A 831 -0.71 -7.36 0.79
N LEU A 832 -0.30 -7.13 -0.46
CA LEU A 832 0.07 -8.16 -1.41
C LEU A 832 1.36 -8.88 -0.97
N SER A 833 1.34 -10.21 -0.96
CA SER A 833 2.45 -11.05 -0.46
C SER A 833 3.59 -11.16 -1.47
N TRP A 834 4.84 -10.93 -1.09
CA TRP A 834 5.95 -10.96 -2.06
C TRP A 834 6.32 -12.41 -2.46
N SER A 835 6.12 -12.77 -3.73
CA SER A 835 6.66 -13.97 -4.35
C SER A 835 7.17 -13.62 -5.76
N SER A 836 8.04 -14.44 -6.35
CA SER A 836 8.47 -14.24 -7.75
C SER A 836 7.28 -14.25 -8.72
N GLY A 837 6.20 -14.93 -8.34
CA GLY A 837 4.91 -14.89 -9.03
C GLY A 837 4.00 -13.73 -8.62
N ASN A 838 4.34 -12.89 -7.63
CA ASN A 838 3.56 -11.68 -7.25
C ASN A 838 4.19 -10.35 -7.75
N ASN A 839 5.26 -10.40 -8.54
CA ASN A 839 5.99 -9.21 -9.01
C ASN A 839 5.55 -8.67 -10.38
N CYS A 840 4.39 -9.09 -10.84
CA CYS A 840 3.77 -8.63 -12.09
C CYS A 840 2.30 -8.38 -11.81
N THR A 841 1.94 -7.24 -11.26
CA THR A 841 0.66 -6.69 -11.68
C THR A 841 0.95 -6.02 -13.02
N PRO A 842 0.60 -6.61 -14.17
CA PRO A 842 -0.08 -5.77 -15.13
C PRO A 842 -1.25 -5.18 -14.35
N CYS A 843 -1.43 -3.87 -14.39
CA CYS A 843 -2.80 -3.41 -14.26
C CYS A 843 -3.60 -4.25 -15.26
N THR A 844 -4.78 -4.73 -14.88
CA THR A 844 -5.88 -4.65 -15.83
C THR A 844 -5.86 -3.19 -16.25
N VAL A 845 -5.21 -2.94 -17.39
CA VAL A 845 -5.39 -1.70 -18.12
C VAL A 845 -6.86 -1.84 -18.49
N GLY A 846 -7.76 -1.37 -17.62
CA GLY A 846 -9.01 -0.84 -18.13
C GLY A 846 -8.56 0.09 -19.24
N ASP A 847 -9.04 -0.19 -20.45
CA ASP A 847 -8.53 0.36 -21.70
C ASP A 847 -8.03 1.78 -21.44
N ARG A 848 -6.76 2.05 -21.80
CA ARG A 848 -6.09 3.35 -21.58
C ARG A 848 -7.04 4.52 -21.88
N ASP A 849 -7.92 4.30 -22.85
CA ASP A 849 -9.00 5.14 -23.33
C ASP A 849 -10.10 5.46 -22.30
N GLU A 850 -10.58 4.48 -21.51
CA GLU A 850 -11.62 4.72 -20.50
C GLU A 850 -11.08 5.57 -19.34
N LEU A 851 -9.84 5.33 -18.94
CA LEU A 851 -9.18 6.07 -17.86
C LEU A 851 -8.85 7.51 -18.30
N LEU A 852 -8.47 7.69 -19.57
CA LEU A 852 -8.31 9.01 -20.19
C LEU A 852 -9.64 9.76 -20.29
N LEU A 853 -10.71 9.11 -20.76
CA LEU A 853 -12.04 9.73 -20.88
C LEU A 853 -12.69 10.06 -19.52
N ASP A 854 -12.45 9.25 -18.49
CA ASP A 854 -12.86 9.51 -17.10
C ASP A 854 -12.09 10.70 -16.51
N MET A 855 -10.76 10.80 -16.75
CA MET A 855 -9.95 11.96 -16.36
C MET A 855 -10.39 13.27 -17.05
N ILE A 856 -10.97 13.19 -18.25
CA ILE A 856 -11.53 14.33 -19.00
C ILE A 856 -12.94 14.73 -18.49
N GLY A 857 -13.50 13.98 -17.54
CA GLY A 857 -14.77 14.29 -16.87
C GLY A 857 -16.02 13.74 -17.57
N PHE A 858 -15.88 12.70 -18.42
CA PHE A 858 -17.01 11.93 -18.89
C PHE A 858 -17.42 10.91 -17.82
N THR A 859 -18.71 10.85 -17.50
CA THR A 859 -19.21 9.82 -16.57
C THR A 859 -19.16 8.45 -17.22
N LYS A 860 -19.03 7.37 -16.43
CA LYS A 860 -18.98 5.98 -16.94
C LYS A 860 -20.04 5.63 -17.99
N LYS A 861 -21.27 6.13 -17.85
CA LYS A 861 -22.35 5.92 -18.84
C LYS A 861 -22.14 6.70 -20.14
N GLN A 862 -21.46 7.84 -20.09
CA GLN A 862 -21.12 8.63 -21.28
C GLN A 862 -19.90 8.06 -22.00
N ILE A 863 -18.93 7.50 -21.27
CA ILE A 863 -17.70 6.91 -21.84
C ILE A 863 -18.03 5.85 -22.90
N GLU A 864 -19.00 4.97 -22.63
CA GLU A 864 -19.39 3.90 -23.56
C GLU A 864 -19.94 4.46 -24.89
N LYS A 865 -20.76 5.51 -24.81
CA LYS A 865 -21.31 6.21 -25.99
C LYS A 865 -20.23 7.00 -26.75
N VAL A 866 -19.38 7.72 -26.00
CA VAL A 866 -18.27 8.54 -26.51
C VAL A 866 -17.24 7.66 -27.21
N LYS A 867 -16.89 6.52 -26.63
CA LYS A 867 -15.98 5.52 -27.23
C LYS A 867 -16.56 4.95 -28.52
N LYS A 868 -17.86 4.63 -28.55
CA LYS A 868 -18.54 4.20 -29.78
C LYS A 868 -18.51 5.27 -30.86
N ASP A 869 -18.74 6.53 -30.50
CA ASP A 869 -18.72 7.65 -31.45
C ASP A 869 -17.28 7.94 -31.96
N LEU A 870 -16.26 7.90 -31.10
CA LEU A 870 -14.85 8.07 -31.49
C LEU A 870 -14.33 6.93 -32.39
N LEU A 871 -14.70 5.68 -32.08
CA LEU A 871 -14.35 4.51 -32.91
C LEU A 871 -15.08 4.51 -34.25
N ALA A 872 -16.27 5.10 -34.32
CA ALA A 872 -16.96 5.38 -35.58
C ALA A 872 -16.36 6.57 -36.37
N GLY A 873 -15.24 7.13 -35.91
CA GLY A 873 -14.54 8.24 -36.56
C GLY A 873 -15.16 9.61 -36.30
N LYS A 874 -16.14 9.73 -35.41
CA LYS A 874 -16.74 11.04 -35.08
C LYS A 874 -15.82 11.85 -34.19
N ARG A 875 -15.81 13.17 -34.42
CA ARG A 875 -15.04 14.13 -33.62
C ARG A 875 -15.89 14.61 -32.44
N ILE A 876 -15.34 14.59 -31.24
CA ILE A 876 -16.04 15.02 -30.02
C ILE A 876 -15.37 16.27 -29.48
N ARG A 877 -16.15 17.35 -29.32
CA ARG A 877 -15.64 18.63 -28.79
C ARG A 877 -16.01 18.76 -27.31
N ARG A 878 -15.01 19.00 -26.45
CA ARG A 878 -15.24 19.28 -25.02
C ARG A 878 -14.08 20.11 -24.45
N ASN A 879 -14.39 21.11 -23.64
CA ASN A 879 -13.41 22.02 -23.02
C ASN A 879 -12.48 22.72 -24.03
N GLY A 880 -12.99 23.11 -25.20
CA GLY A 880 -12.21 23.81 -26.23
C GLY A 880 -11.23 22.92 -27.01
N GLN A 881 -11.19 21.62 -26.74
CA GLN A 881 -10.36 20.63 -27.45
C GLN A 881 -11.24 19.64 -28.23
N ILE A 882 -10.70 19.15 -29.34
CA ILE A 882 -11.35 18.17 -30.21
C ILE A 882 -10.62 16.85 -30.10
N TYR A 883 -11.38 15.80 -29.78
CA TYR A 883 -10.90 14.43 -29.62
C TYR A 883 -11.31 13.60 -30.84
N LEU A 884 -10.36 12.88 -31.44
CA LEU A 884 -10.61 11.94 -32.54
C LEU A 884 -9.63 10.77 -32.51
N ILE A 885 -10.00 9.60 -33.02
CA ILE A 885 -9.11 8.46 -33.15
C ILE A 885 -8.60 8.38 -34.60
N ARG A 886 -7.28 8.37 -34.79
CA ARG A 886 -6.63 8.16 -36.10
C ARG A 886 -5.50 7.17 -35.97
N ASN A 887 -5.44 6.17 -36.86
CA ASN A 887 -4.45 5.09 -36.83
C ASN A 887 -4.37 4.39 -35.44
N GLY A 888 -5.51 4.23 -34.78
CA GLY A 888 -5.60 3.60 -33.46
C GLY A 888 -5.17 4.47 -32.27
N ASN A 889 -4.78 5.73 -32.48
CA ASN A 889 -4.37 6.64 -31.43
C ASN A 889 -5.37 7.79 -31.24
N LEU A 890 -5.66 8.14 -29.99
CA LEU A 890 -6.46 9.31 -29.63
C LEU A 890 -5.63 10.59 -29.86
N LEU A 891 -6.02 11.39 -30.85
CA LEU A 891 -5.46 12.71 -31.12
C LEU A 891 -6.28 13.78 -30.43
N ILE A 892 -5.58 14.73 -29.80
CA ILE A 892 -6.13 15.92 -29.17
C ILE A 892 -5.71 17.11 -30.02
N LEU A 893 -6.68 17.76 -30.68
CA LEU A 893 -6.44 18.94 -31.51
C LEU A 893 -7.01 20.18 -30.81
N ASP A 894 -6.23 21.25 -30.79
CA ASP A 894 -6.71 22.62 -30.59
C ASP A 894 -7.11 23.21 -31.96
N GLU A 895 -7.75 24.39 -31.97
CA GLU A 895 -8.26 25.00 -33.22
C GLU A 895 -7.14 25.33 -34.22
N GLU A 896 -5.97 25.77 -33.75
CA GLU A 896 -4.81 26.04 -34.61
C GLU A 896 -4.21 24.76 -35.22
N LYS A 897 -4.02 23.71 -34.42
CA LYS A 897 -3.54 22.41 -34.93
C LYS A 897 -4.57 21.74 -35.83
N GLN A 898 -5.86 21.98 -35.61
CA GLN A 898 -6.91 21.51 -36.53
C GLN A 898 -6.77 22.17 -37.90
N LEU A 899 -6.50 23.47 -37.97
CA LEU A 899 -6.28 24.18 -39.23
C LEU A 899 -5.02 23.68 -39.95
N ILE A 900 -3.93 23.44 -39.20
CA ILE A 900 -2.69 22.86 -39.74
C ILE A 900 -2.94 21.47 -40.32
N GLU A 901 -3.69 20.63 -39.61
CA GLU A 901 -4.02 19.27 -40.06
C GLU A 901 -4.93 19.28 -41.28
N HIS A 902 -5.89 20.21 -41.35
CA HIS A 902 -6.77 20.39 -42.50
C HIS A 902 -5.99 20.83 -43.74
N ARG A 903 -5.06 21.79 -43.59
CA ARG A 903 -4.14 22.21 -44.66
C ARG A 903 -3.29 21.04 -45.13
N LYS A 904 -2.72 20.27 -44.21
CA LYS A 904 -1.90 19.10 -44.55
C LYS A 904 -2.69 18.05 -45.34
N GLN A 905 -3.90 17.72 -44.89
CA GLN A 905 -4.77 16.75 -45.58
C GLN A 905 -5.17 17.22 -46.98
N ALA A 906 -5.47 18.51 -47.16
CA ALA A 906 -5.82 19.07 -48.47
C ALA A 906 -4.62 19.07 -49.43
N VAL A 907 -3.43 19.45 -48.95
CA VAL A 907 -2.19 19.40 -49.75
C VAL A 907 -1.85 17.97 -50.14
N ASP A 908 -1.97 17.02 -49.21
CA ASP A 908 -1.75 15.59 -49.48
C ASP A 908 -2.73 15.05 -50.54
N SER A 909 -4.02 15.41 -50.45
CA SER A 909 -5.03 14.95 -51.42
C SER A 909 -4.81 15.56 -52.81
N ILE A 910 -4.44 16.84 -52.89
CA ILE A 910 -4.13 17.51 -54.16
C ILE A 910 -2.88 16.87 -54.78
N ALA A 911 -1.80 16.69 -54.01
CA ALA A 911 -0.56 16.09 -54.50
C ALA A 911 -0.77 14.66 -55.03
N LEU A 912 -1.60 13.86 -54.33
CA LEU A 912 -1.98 12.53 -54.78
C LEU A 912 -2.80 12.57 -56.08
N THR A 913 -3.74 13.51 -56.18
CA THR A 913 -4.61 13.66 -57.36
C THR A 913 -3.80 14.08 -58.59
N GLU A 914 -2.89 15.03 -58.45
CA GLU A 914 -2.04 15.49 -59.56
C GLU A 914 -1.05 14.42 -60.02
N MET A 915 -0.49 13.66 -59.07
CA MET A 915 0.31 12.47 -59.40
C MET A 915 -0.52 11.43 -60.17
N GLN A 916 -1.76 11.16 -59.74
CA GLN A 916 -2.66 10.24 -60.44
C GLN A 916 -3.04 10.72 -61.84
N LYS A 917 -3.24 12.04 -62.03
CA LYS A 917 -3.47 12.63 -63.36
C LYS A 917 -2.26 12.43 -64.27
N GLN A 918 -1.04 12.69 -63.79
CA GLN A 918 0.18 12.44 -64.56
C GLN A 918 0.36 10.95 -64.90
N GLN A 919 0.00 10.04 -63.99
CA GLN A 919 0.04 8.60 -64.25
C GLN A 919 -1.01 8.13 -65.25
N LYS A 920 -2.22 8.71 -65.23
CA LYS A 920 -3.26 8.41 -66.24
C LYS A 920 -2.81 8.85 -67.63
N LEU A 921 -2.23 10.05 -67.75
CA LEU A 921 -1.70 10.58 -69.01
C LEU A 921 -0.55 9.71 -69.58
N ALA A 922 0.29 9.12 -68.72
CA ALA A 922 1.36 8.21 -69.14
C ALA A 922 0.87 6.82 -69.58
N GLY A 923 -0.42 6.50 -69.41
CA GLY A 923 -1.02 5.19 -69.65
C GLY A 923 -1.95 5.10 -70.86
N ASP A 924 -2.07 6.18 -71.64
CA ASP A 924 -2.88 6.23 -72.86
C ASP A 924 -2.09 5.67 -74.06
N GLN A 925 -2.78 4.93 -74.94
CA GLN A 925 -2.17 4.37 -76.14
C GLN A 925 -1.84 5.50 -77.11
N HIS A 926 -0.58 5.92 -77.16
CA HIS A 926 -0.13 6.90 -78.14
C HIS A 926 -0.19 6.30 -79.54
N SER A 927 -1.08 6.85 -80.37
CA SER A 927 -1.10 6.60 -81.79
C SER A 927 0.04 7.35 -82.45
N GLU A 928 0.88 6.62 -83.20
CA GLU A 928 2.02 7.19 -83.90
C GLU A 928 1.83 7.00 -85.41
N LEU A 929 2.44 7.88 -86.22
CA LEU A 929 2.48 7.67 -87.66
C LEU A 929 3.14 6.31 -87.96
N SER A 930 2.46 5.51 -88.77
CA SER A 930 2.97 4.21 -89.19
C SER A 930 4.22 4.39 -90.05
N LYS A 931 5.26 3.62 -89.74
CA LYS A 931 6.44 3.49 -90.61
C LYS A 931 6.16 2.64 -91.86
N ALA A 932 5.10 1.84 -91.86
CA ALA A 932 4.67 1.02 -93.00
C ALA A 932 3.87 1.86 -93.99
N SER A 933 4.03 1.59 -95.29
CA SER A 933 3.31 2.23 -96.38
C SER A 933 2.04 1.45 -96.74
N LEU A 934 1.03 2.12 -97.32
CA LEU A 934 -0.22 1.48 -97.76
C LEU A 934 0.01 0.37 -98.81
N TYR A 935 1.14 0.39 -99.51
CA TYR A 935 1.52 -0.67 -100.47
C TYR A 935 1.99 -1.96 -99.80
N ASP A 936 2.33 -1.91 -98.50
CA ASP A 936 2.79 -3.07 -97.73
C ASP A 936 1.61 -3.95 -97.25
N PHE A 937 0.37 -3.54 -97.50
CA PHE A 937 -0.85 -4.22 -97.06
C PHE A 937 -1.53 -4.96 -98.23
N ALA A 938 -2.12 -6.12 -97.93
CA ALA A 938 -2.93 -6.85 -98.90
C ALA A 938 -4.11 -5.99 -99.43
N PRO A 939 -4.56 -6.20 -100.70
CA PRO A 939 -5.59 -5.35 -101.31
C PRO A 939 -6.89 -5.22 -100.50
N GLU A 940 -7.26 -6.27 -99.78
CA GLU A 940 -8.44 -6.28 -98.91
C GLU A 940 -8.27 -5.40 -97.67
N HIS A 941 -7.08 -5.41 -97.06
CA HIS A 941 -6.74 -4.56 -95.93
C HIS A 941 -6.64 -3.09 -96.33
N VAL A 942 -6.10 -2.80 -97.52
CA VAL A 942 -6.08 -1.44 -98.08
C VAL A 942 -7.49 -0.92 -98.30
N LYS A 943 -8.40 -1.77 -98.80
CA LYS A 943 -9.82 -1.42 -98.98
C LYS A 943 -10.51 -1.15 -97.63
N GLN A 944 -10.20 -1.94 -96.61
CA GLN A 944 -10.73 -1.76 -95.25
C GLN A 944 -10.22 -0.46 -94.62
N LEU A 945 -8.92 -0.15 -94.73
CA LEU A 945 -8.31 1.09 -94.24
C LEU A 945 -8.89 2.33 -94.95
N LYS A 946 -9.06 2.27 -96.27
CA LYS A 946 -9.67 3.37 -97.05
C LYS A 946 -11.14 3.61 -96.71
N ASN A 947 -11.86 2.58 -96.28
CA ASN A 947 -13.24 2.69 -95.82
C ASN A 947 -13.36 3.08 -94.33
N GLY A 948 -12.25 3.46 -93.69
CA GLY A 948 -12.21 3.89 -92.29
C GLY A 948 -12.23 2.74 -91.27
N GLY A 949 -11.99 1.50 -91.71
CA GLY A 949 -11.87 0.34 -90.84
C GLY A 949 -10.44 0.11 -90.34
N ASN A 950 -10.32 -0.54 -89.17
CA ASN A 950 -9.02 -0.86 -88.56
C ASN A 950 -8.50 -2.21 -89.06
N VAL A 951 -7.19 -2.31 -89.31
CA VAL A 951 -6.53 -3.56 -89.71
C VAL A 951 -5.52 -3.97 -88.64
N VAL A 952 -5.60 -5.21 -88.17
CA VAL A 952 -4.70 -5.75 -87.13
C VAL A 952 -3.71 -6.70 -87.76
N ILE A 953 -2.42 -6.42 -87.64
CA ILE A 953 -1.34 -7.30 -88.10
C ILE A 953 -0.37 -7.53 -86.95
N GLY A 954 -0.25 -8.79 -86.52
CA GLY A 954 0.54 -9.16 -85.34
C GLY A 954 0.01 -8.49 -84.06
N ASN A 955 0.88 -7.76 -83.36
CA ASN A 955 0.54 -7.04 -82.12
C ASN A 955 0.27 -5.54 -82.33
N ARG A 956 0.00 -5.10 -83.57
CA ARG A 956 -0.29 -3.68 -83.88
C ARG A 956 -1.60 -3.53 -84.65
N VAL A 957 -2.29 -2.43 -84.39
CA VAL A 957 -3.51 -2.00 -85.05
C VAL A 957 -3.19 -0.78 -85.92
N TYR A 958 -3.56 -0.84 -87.19
CA TYR A 958 -3.37 0.21 -88.18
C TYR A 958 -4.71 0.83 -88.54
N TYR A 959 -4.75 2.15 -88.70
CA TYR A 959 -5.94 2.89 -89.11
C TYR A 959 -5.56 4.18 -89.82
N MET A 960 -6.47 4.71 -90.63
CA MET A 960 -6.26 5.98 -91.35
C MET A 960 -6.78 7.14 -90.50
N GLN A 961 -5.95 8.16 -90.31
CA GLN A 961 -6.35 9.44 -89.72
C GLN A 961 -6.17 10.52 -90.79
N GLY A 962 -7.26 10.89 -91.46
CA GLY A 962 -7.20 11.69 -92.68
C GLY A 962 -6.55 10.91 -93.83
N HIS A 963 -5.44 11.42 -94.37
CA HIS A 963 -4.68 10.78 -95.47
C HIS A 963 -3.43 10.04 -95.00
N GLU A 964 -3.16 10.01 -93.69
CA GLU A 964 -1.97 9.41 -93.12
C GLU A 964 -2.31 8.11 -92.40
N LEU A 965 -1.42 7.11 -92.53
CA LEU A 965 -1.58 5.82 -91.87
C LEU A 965 -0.97 5.89 -90.47
N HIS A 966 -1.77 5.60 -89.45
CA HIS A 966 -1.36 5.57 -88.06
C HIS A 966 -1.37 4.14 -87.52
N SER A 967 -0.57 3.89 -86.48
CA SER A 967 -0.56 2.60 -85.79
C SER A 967 -0.36 2.73 -84.29
N PHE A 968 -0.98 1.82 -83.54
CA PHE A 968 -0.76 1.66 -82.11
C PHE A 968 -0.65 0.18 -81.74
N GLU A 969 -0.06 -0.11 -80.58
CA GLU A 969 0.09 -1.48 -80.11
C GLU A 969 -1.25 -2.05 -79.60
N LYS A 970 -1.55 -3.30 -79.94
CA LYS A 970 -2.78 -3.98 -79.55
C LYS A 970 -2.81 -4.14 -78.03
N LEU A 971 -3.90 -3.70 -77.40
CA LEU A 971 -4.08 -3.77 -75.96
C LEU A 971 -4.21 -5.24 -75.50
N ASP A 972 -3.26 -5.71 -74.69
CA ASP A 972 -3.34 -7.04 -74.06
C ASP A 972 -3.99 -6.92 -72.68
N LEU A 973 -5.25 -7.34 -72.60
CA LEU A 973 -6.07 -7.26 -71.38
C LEU A 973 -5.57 -8.19 -70.25
N ASN A 974 -4.69 -9.15 -70.55
CA ASN A 974 -4.17 -10.10 -69.57
C ASN A 974 -2.84 -9.68 -68.94
N LYS A 975 -2.22 -8.59 -69.40
CA LYS A 975 -0.98 -8.06 -68.84
C LYS A 975 -1.28 -7.23 -67.58
N GLN A 976 -1.10 -7.81 -66.40
CA GLN A 976 -1.21 -7.06 -65.13
C GLN A 976 -0.19 -5.91 -65.13
N ARG A 977 -0.66 -4.65 -65.09
CA ARG A 977 0.22 -3.50 -64.90
C ARG A 977 0.87 -3.61 -63.52
N PRO A 978 2.20 -3.48 -63.39
CA PRO A 978 2.83 -3.47 -62.07
C PRO A 978 2.28 -2.28 -61.28
N ALA A 979 1.69 -2.54 -60.12
CA ALA A 979 1.30 -1.51 -59.17
C ALA A 979 2.58 -0.89 -58.58
N GLY A 980 3.13 0.10 -59.28
CA GLY A 980 4.25 0.88 -58.79
C GLY A 980 3.80 1.72 -57.60
N ASN A 981 4.17 1.31 -56.38
CA ASN A 981 4.14 2.18 -55.21
C ASN A 981 5.00 3.40 -55.50
N THR A 982 4.36 4.46 -55.96
CA THR A 982 5.00 5.72 -56.31
C THR A 982 4.34 6.77 -55.43
N THR A 983 5.11 7.29 -54.49
CA THR A 983 4.70 8.39 -53.62
C THR A 983 4.78 9.70 -54.40
N PRO A 984 3.93 10.71 -54.10
CA PRO A 984 4.04 12.02 -54.74
C PRO A 984 5.46 12.57 -54.57
N THR A 985 6.04 13.11 -55.64
CA THR A 985 7.37 13.72 -55.59
C THR A 985 7.28 15.08 -54.89
N GLU A 986 8.41 15.64 -54.42
CA GLU A 986 8.41 16.97 -53.78
C GLU A 986 7.89 18.06 -54.73
N LYS A 987 8.04 17.90 -56.05
CA LYS A 987 7.45 18.81 -57.04
C LYS A 987 5.92 18.79 -56.99
N HIS A 988 5.29 17.63 -56.77
CA HIS A 988 3.83 17.53 -56.62
C HIS A 988 3.37 18.20 -55.33
N TYR A 989 4.13 18.04 -54.24
CA TYR A 989 3.84 18.71 -52.98
C TYR A 989 4.03 20.23 -53.06
N GLN A 990 5.06 20.70 -53.76
CA GLN A 990 5.30 22.13 -53.96
C GLN A 990 4.15 22.76 -54.75
N TYR A 991 3.77 22.17 -55.88
CA TYR A 991 2.62 22.63 -56.66
C TYR A 991 1.31 22.58 -55.85
N ALA A 992 1.07 21.52 -55.07
CA ALA A 992 -0.11 21.41 -54.23
C ALA A 992 -0.19 22.47 -53.12
N ARG A 993 0.95 22.86 -52.53
CA ARG A 993 1.03 23.94 -51.53
C ARG A 993 0.70 25.28 -52.19
N GLU A 994 1.34 25.59 -53.31
CA GLU A 994 1.12 26.83 -54.07
C GLU A 994 -0.34 26.97 -54.51
N LEU A 995 -0.92 25.89 -55.05
CA LEU A 995 -2.31 25.86 -55.49
C LEU A 995 -3.29 26.08 -54.32
N TYR A 996 -3.08 25.38 -53.19
CA TYR A 996 -3.95 25.47 -52.03
C TYR A 996 -3.88 26.84 -51.35
N ASP A 997 -2.67 27.39 -51.22
CA ASP A 997 -2.48 28.69 -50.59
C ASP A 997 -3.05 29.82 -51.48
N LEU A 998 -2.91 29.73 -52.81
CA LEU A 998 -3.48 30.68 -53.76
C LEU A 998 -5.02 30.64 -53.75
N ALA A 999 -5.64 29.46 -53.79
CA ALA A 999 -7.09 29.31 -53.70
C ALA A 999 -7.66 29.86 -52.38
N ASN A 1000 -6.96 29.66 -51.26
CA ASN A 1000 -7.36 30.25 -49.98
C ASN A 1000 -7.18 31.77 -49.95
N SER A 1001 -6.20 32.31 -50.68
CA SER A 1001 -6.05 33.77 -50.82
C SER A 1001 -7.23 34.40 -51.55
N TYR A 1002 -7.73 33.76 -52.61
CA TYR A 1002 -8.94 34.19 -53.33
C TYR A 1002 -10.19 34.13 -52.44
N ALA A 1003 -10.36 33.03 -51.71
CA ALA A 1003 -11.45 32.92 -50.75
C ALA A 1003 -11.42 34.05 -49.70
N LYS A 1004 -10.23 34.37 -49.17
CA LYS A 1004 -10.07 35.46 -48.19
C LYS A 1004 -10.35 36.84 -48.75
N LEU A 1005 -9.95 37.11 -50.00
CA LEU A 1005 -10.25 38.38 -50.68
C LEU A 1005 -11.77 38.58 -50.83
N ASP A 1006 -12.51 37.50 -51.09
CA ASP A 1006 -13.97 37.48 -51.13
C ASP A 1006 -14.64 37.44 -49.73
N GLY A 1007 -13.87 37.57 -48.64
CA GLY A 1007 -14.38 37.47 -47.27
C GLY A 1007 -14.88 36.08 -46.87
N ARG A 1008 -14.54 35.04 -47.63
CA ARG A 1008 -14.89 33.63 -47.39
C ARG A 1008 -13.80 32.92 -46.60
N ALA A 1009 -14.22 32.02 -45.70
CA ALA A 1009 -13.29 31.25 -44.86
C ALA A 1009 -12.70 30.01 -45.57
N MET A 1010 -13.30 29.57 -46.68
CA MET A 1010 -12.88 28.39 -47.44
C MET A 1010 -13.06 28.60 -48.96
N PRO A 1011 -12.25 27.93 -49.80
CA PRO A 1011 -12.38 27.92 -51.25
C PRO A 1011 -13.73 27.38 -51.72
N SER A 1012 -14.27 27.93 -52.81
CA SER A 1012 -15.48 27.47 -53.48
C SER A 1012 -15.20 26.37 -54.51
N ASP A 1013 -16.19 25.51 -54.72
CA ASP A 1013 -16.18 24.50 -55.78
C ASP A 1013 -16.74 25.06 -57.10
N THR A 1014 -16.26 24.54 -58.22
CA THR A 1014 -16.78 24.84 -59.56
C THR A 1014 -18.21 24.32 -59.72
N GLN A 1015 -19.14 25.20 -60.12
CA GLN A 1015 -20.54 24.85 -60.32
C GLN A 1015 -20.83 24.60 -61.79
N PHE A 1016 -21.29 23.38 -62.09
CA PHE A 1016 -21.70 22.98 -63.43
C PHE A 1016 -23.23 23.01 -63.56
N LYS A 1017 -23.72 23.64 -64.62
CA LYS A 1017 -25.14 23.65 -64.99
C LYS A 1017 -25.26 23.23 -66.45
N LYS A 1018 -26.08 22.20 -66.71
CA LYS A 1018 -26.32 21.64 -68.05
C LYS A 1018 -25.04 21.29 -68.84
N GLY A 1019 -23.97 20.90 -68.15
CA GLY A 1019 -22.71 20.48 -68.80
C GLY A 1019 -21.71 21.61 -69.08
N HIS A 1020 -22.02 22.86 -68.72
CA HIS A 1020 -21.08 23.98 -68.76
C HIS A 1020 -20.78 24.49 -67.34
N ALA A 1021 -19.56 24.99 -67.11
CA ALA A 1021 -19.18 25.60 -65.84
C ALA A 1021 -19.71 27.03 -65.80
N ASP A 1022 -20.78 27.26 -65.04
CA ASP A 1022 -21.39 28.59 -64.91
C ASP A 1022 -20.58 29.47 -63.94
N ILE A 1023 -19.90 28.87 -62.96
CA ILE A 1023 -19.03 29.56 -61.99
C ILE A 1023 -17.80 28.68 -61.74
N ILE A 1024 -16.61 29.21 -62.01
CA ILE A 1024 -15.32 28.55 -61.73
C ILE A 1024 -15.03 28.68 -60.24
N GLY A 1025 -14.73 27.56 -59.57
CA GLY A 1025 -14.33 27.53 -58.17
C GLY A 1025 -12.89 27.98 -57.97
N ASP A 1026 -12.57 28.48 -56.78
CA ASP A 1026 -11.26 29.11 -56.50
C ASP A 1026 -10.07 28.17 -56.74
N LEU A 1027 -10.26 26.87 -56.53
CA LEU A 1027 -9.20 25.88 -56.77
C LEU A 1027 -8.90 25.70 -58.25
N ASP A 1028 -9.94 25.73 -59.10
CA ASP A 1028 -9.76 25.59 -60.55
C ASP A 1028 -9.29 26.91 -61.17
N LEU A 1029 -9.73 28.06 -60.63
CA LEU A 1029 -9.17 29.36 -60.98
C LEU A 1029 -7.67 29.44 -60.65
N ALA A 1030 -7.27 28.99 -59.46
CA ALA A 1030 -5.86 28.94 -59.08
C ALA A 1030 -5.03 28.02 -59.99
N ARG A 1031 -5.61 26.93 -60.52
CA ARG A 1031 -4.95 26.07 -61.52
C ARG A 1031 -4.72 26.83 -62.83
N LEU A 1032 -5.74 27.54 -63.33
CA LEU A 1032 -5.64 28.31 -64.57
C LEU A 1032 -4.59 29.42 -64.46
N VAL A 1033 -4.51 30.08 -63.30
CA VAL A 1033 -3.51 31.12 -63.02
C VAL A 1033 -2.10 30.53 -62.96
N LEU A 1034 -1.89 29.40 -62.26
CA LEU A 1034 -0.58 28.73 -62.21
C LEU A 1034 -0.14 28.15 -63.57
N ALA A 1035 -1.09 27.81 -64.45
CA ALA A 1035 -0.83 27.39 -65.82
C ALA A 1035 -0.49 28.56 -66.76
N GLY A 1036 -0.69 29.82 -66.33
CA GLY A 1036 -0.54 31.01 -67.17
C GLY A 1036 -1.68 31.20 -68.18
N GLU A 1037 -2.77 30.46 -68.03
CA GLU A 1037 -3.97 30.52 -68.88
C GLU A 1037 -4.95 31.60 -68.40
N ALA A 1038 -4.77 32.08 -67.17
CA ALA A 1038 -5.48 33.23 -66.59
C ALA A 1038 -4.50 34.16 -65.84
N THR A 1039 -4.78 35.46 -65.82
CA THR A 1039 -3.99 36.43 -65.04
C THR A 1039 -4.62 36.69 -63.68
N ALA A 1040 -3.81 36.65 -62.62
CA ALA A 1040 -4.26 36.99 -61.26
C ALA A 1040 -4.75 38.46 -61.22
N VAL A 1041 -6.01 38.66 -60.85
CA VAL A 1041 -6.65 39.98 -60.78
C VAL A 1041 -5.91 40.85 -59.77
N SER A 1042 -5.44 42.02 -60.21
CA SER A 1042 -5.05 43.13 -59.32
C SER A 1042 -6.23 44.06 -59.11
N ASP A 1043 -6.28 44.77 -57.99
CA ASP A 1043 -7.39 45.67 -57.60
C ASP A 1043 -7.72 46.79 -58.62
N ASN A 1044 -6.97 46.93 -59.72
CA ASN A 1044 -7.16 47.97 -60.74
C ASN A 1044 -7.83 47.51 -62.06
N ASP A 1045 -8.15 46.23 -62.27
CA ASP A 1045 -8.66 45.75 -63.57
C ASP A 1045 -10.11 45.22 -63.51
N TRP A 1046 -11.05 46.11 -63.26
CA TRP A 1046 -12.50 45.83 -63.17
C TRP A 1046 -13.22 45.88 -64.53
N TRP A 1047 -12.48 45.84 -65.65
CA TRP A 1047 -13.05 45.99 -67.01
C TRP A 1047 -12.55 45.01 -68.07
N ALA A 1048 -11.85 43.92 -67.73
CA ALA A 1048 -11.51 42.86 -68.68
C ALA A 1048 -12.53 41.70 -68.62
N LEU A 1049 -13.75 41.96 -69.07
CA LEU A 1049 -14.90 41.03 -69.03
C LEU A 1049 -14.99 40.05 -70.22
N ASP A 1050 -14.03 40.05 -71.14
CA ASP A 1050 -14.09 39.26 -72.39
C ASP A 1050 -13.28 37.94 -72.39
N LEU A 1051 -12.77 37.50 -71.23
CA LEU A 1051 -11.98 36.25 -71.09
C LEU A 1051 -12.62 35.19 -70.17
N MET A 1052 -13.92 35.29 -69.88
CA MET A 1052 -14.70 34.21 -69.26
C MET A 1052 -15.67 33.57 -70.25
N ALA A 1053 -15.14 32.74 -71.17
CA ALA A 1053 -15.90 31.78 -71.96
C ALA A 1053 -15.14 30.45 -72.04
#